data_AF-H5SB43-F1
#
_entry.id   AF-H5SB43-F1
#
_cell.length_a   1.000
_cell.length_b   1.000
_cell.length_c   1.000
_cell.angle_alpha   90.00
_cell.angle_beta   90.00
_cell.angle_gamma   90.00
#
_symmetry.space_group_name_H-M   'P 1'
#
loop_
_entity.id
_entity.type
_entity.pdbx_description
1 polymer ?
#
loop_
_entity_poly.entity_id
_entity_poly.type
_entity_poly.pdbx_seq_one_letter_code
_entity_poly.pdbx_strand_id
1 'polypeptide(L)'
;MVRKAQDFKTPVHNNWCPGCVLPGSLIHTNPDVKPIETIKAGDRVLGWDGRYHRVTEVFSHRHQGLMYRIRAKCLGETVLTPEHPVLVAKRDHPKRHNKSFALLWERADQIKKGDYLAYPIPAEVVPTAALPLPEKKAQDRRSTPLPESVPLSREFLRLAGYYLAEGWIDHRSAEKDHLEASLCFTFHRREKAFVRDIETIVSKLFGLRVSVVERPTKNSIELFVHSARLARAFKEWFGDGAANKKIPHELMLLPPEQQRELLKGLWRGDGWVHPTQARACYKTISKTLREQLKLLLLRQGIVPSVYTTPARPGHQEAYSIFITGKRDIERLASIVGSKCSRLPAGKPPSTIIGQNFVMVPVAEIETFEYDGLVWNLEVEEVHSYVSECATLHNCGDFGILNAVQMALAELDLEPHRVAVFSGIGCSGKTPHYINTYGIHTLHGRVLPYATGAKLANPDLTVIAVGGDGDGLGIGAGHFVNAGRRNVDITYILHNNGVYGLTKGQASPTLKLGVQTKSLPQPNINQGVNPLFLALAAGYTFIARSYAYDIKHLVSIIKQAIAHNGSAFIDVLQPCPTYNDINTREWYGGEDRKDPQTGRPIPRVYKLEEQGYDPVIAPGMSDAEISEKLNTFIEKALEWGDRIPIGVLLKNETVPSYEERIAQRIPFYRETPPAKQTIADSQGRPTIDLTKFFEELKVT
;
A
#
# COMPACT_ATOMS: atom_id res chain seq x y z
N MET A 1 -20.11 -0.28 -11.44
CA MET A 1 -20.98 -0.77 -10.34
C MET A 1 -20.10 -1.21 -9.18
N VAL A 2 -20.05 -0.36 -8.15
CA VAL A 2 -19.26 -0.53 -6.92
C VAL A 2 -20.10 -1.36 -5.94
N ARG A 3 -19.54 -2.41 -5.33
CA ARG A 3 -20.27 -3.26 -4.36
C ARG A 3 -20.45 -2.54 -3.03
N LYS A 4 -21.58 -2.81 -2.36
CA LYS A 4 -22.01 -2.10 -1.16
C LYS A 4 -21.30 -2.67 0.05
N ALA A 5 -21.10 -1.84 1.06
CA ALA A 5 -20.43 -2.24 2.29
C ALA A 5 -21.18 -3.41 2.97
N GLN A 6 -22.45 -3.66 2.58
CA GLN A 6 -23.26 -4.83 2.93
C GLN A 6 -22.61 -6.19 2.71
N ASP A 7 -21.77 -6.25 1.68
CA ASP A 7 -21.14 -7.45 1.16
C ASP A 7 -19.86 -7.86 1.93
N PHE A 8 -19.56 -7.22 3.07
CA PHE A 8 -18.27 -7.26 3.77
C PHE A 8 -18.32 -7.78 5.22
N LYS A 9 -19.48 -8.24 5.70
CA LYS A 9 -19.65 -8.77 7.07
C LYS A 9 -19.45 -10.28 7.08
N THR A 10 -18.57 -10.78 7.96
CA THR A 10 -18.60 -12.19 8.41
C THR A 10 -18.87 -12.24 9.91
N PRO A 11 -19.39 -13.36 10.45
CA PRO A 11 -19.66 -13.51 11.89
C PRO A 11 -18.43 -13.45 12.79
N VAL A 12 -17.22 -13.49 12.22
CA VAL A 12 -15.97 -13.80 12.93
C VAL A 12 -15.05 -12.57 13.11
N HIS A 13 -15.06 -11.61 12.19
CA HIS A 13 -14.16 -10.43 12.21
C HIS A 13 -14.93 -9.13 12.34
N ASN A 14 -15.23 -8.73 13.59
CA ASN A 14 -16.12 -7.61 13.90
C ASN A 14 -15.44 -6.28 14.23
N ASN A 15 -14.11 -6.25 14.34
CA ASN A 15 -13.33 -5.03 14.57
C ASN A 15 -12.45 -4.83 13.28
N TRP A 16 -11.63 -3.78 13.02
CA TRP A 16 -10.57 -3.77 11.95
C TRP A 16 -9.04 -3.47 12.24
N CYS A 17 -8.20 -4.50 12.10
CA CYS A 17 -6.93 -4.74 11.41
C CYS A 17 -6.97 -4.14 10.02
N PRO A 18 -6.06 -3.28 9.53
CA PRO A 18 -6.09 -2.96 8.11
C PRO A 18 -6.10 -4.18 7.21
N GLY A 19 -5.67 -5.31 7.76
CA GLY A 19 -5.27 -6.49 7.08
C GLY A 19 -3.98 -6.90 7.72
N CYS A 20 -3.87 -8.13 8.18
CA CYS A 20 -2.62 -8.64 8.72
C CYS A 20 -2.25 -9.90 7.92
N VAL A 21 -0.98 -10.29 7.94
CA VAL A 21 -0.49 -11.52 7.30
C VAL A 21 0.08 -12.45 8.35
N LEU A 22 0.21 -13.73 8.01
CA LEU A 22 0.76 -14.72 8.95
C LEU A 22 2.26 -14.50 9.19
N PRO A 23 2.78 -14.90 10.37
CA PRO A 23 4.22 -15.07 10.56
C PRO A 23 4.77 -16.04 9.51
N GLY A 24 5.99 -15.79 9.06
CA GLY A 24 6.64 -16.52 7.98
C GLY A 24 6.31 -16.01 6.57
N SER A 25 5.32 -15.11 6.41
CA SER A 25 5.01 -14.46 5.13
C SER A 25 6.20 -13.63 4.68
N LEU A 26 6.71 -13.88 3.46
CA LEU A 26 7.87 -13.16 2.98
C LEU A 26 7.48 -11.81 2.38
N ILE A 27 8.13 -10.76 2.88
CA ILE A 27 8.01 -9.41 2.33
C ILE A 27 9.29 -9.09 1.57
N HIS A 28 9.12 -8.48 0.40
CA HIS A 28 10.23 -8.02 -0.42
C HIS A 28 10.90 -6.80 0.21
N THR A 29 11.87 -7.04 1.10
CA THR A 29 12.66 -5.98 1.74
C THR A 29 13.99 -5.72 1.01
N ASN A 30 14.69 -4.67 1.42
CA ASN A 30 16.03 -4.30 1.00
C ASN A 30 16.92 -4.27 2.27
N PRO A 31 18.02 -5.05 2.34
CA PRO A 31 18.68 -5.74 1.21
C PRO A 31 18.11 -7.12 0.86
N ASP A 32 17.50 -7.83 1.79
CA ASP A 32 17.11 -9.24 1.63
C ASP A 32 15.58 -9.43 1.70
N VAL A 33 15.05 -10.55 1.20
CA VAL A 33 13.65 -10.92 1.45
C VAL A 33 13.53 -11.47 2.86
N LYS A 34 12.60 -10.92 3.67
CA LYS A 34 12.49 -11.26 5.11
C LYS A 34 11.09 -11.76 5.45
N PRO A 35 10.96 -12.72 6.39
CA PRO A 35 9.70 -12.99 7.07
C PRO A 35 9.19 -11.74 7.78
N ILE A 36 7.88 -11.45 7.71
CA ILE A 36 7.31 -10.21 8.21
C ILE A 36 7.62 -9.93 9.69
N GLU A 37 7.66 -10.96 10.53
CA GLU A 37 7.92 -10.87 11.97
C GLU A 37 9.35 -10.44 12.31
N THR A 38 10.26 -10.51 11.34
CA THR A 38 11.67 -10.13 11.52
C THR A 38 11.97 -8.70 11.05
N ILE A 39 11.00 -8.06 10.39
CA ILE A 39 11.12 -6.71 9.85
C ILE A 39 11.08 -5.71 11.00
N LYS A 40 11.91 -4.67 10.91
CA LYS A 40 12.00 -3.62 11.92
C LYS A 40 11.74 -2.26 11.29
N ALA A 41 11.29 -1.31 12.10
CA ALA A 41 11.25 0.09 11.69
C ALA A 41 12.65 0.53 11.20
N GLY A 42 12.68 1.20 10.04
CA GLY A 42 13.91 1.57 9.35
C GLY A 42 14.33 0.63 8.22
N ASP A 43 13.86 -0.63 8.20
CA ASP A 43 14.00 -1.50 7.02
C ASP A 43 13.29 -0.87 5.82
N ARG A 44 13.70 -1.22 4.60
CA ARG A 44 13.01 -0.75 3.37
C ARG A 44 12.25 -1.89 2.71
N VAL A 45 11.02 -1.66 2.25
CA VAL A 45 10.14 -2.65 1.61
C VAL A 45 9.68 -2.16 0.23
N LEU A 46 9.51 -3.09 -0.71
CA LEU A 46 9.00 -2.79 -2.05
C LEU A 46 7.52 -2.36 -1.97
N GLY A 47 7.20 -1.18 -2.48
CA GLY A 47 5.85 -0.63 -2.56
C GLY A 47 5.13 -0.91 -3.87
N TRP A 48 3.86 -0.49 -3.96
CA TRP A 48 3.01 -0.65 -5.15
C TRP A 48 3.55 0.09 -6.39
N ASP A 49 4.37 1.12 -6.20
CA ASP A 49 5.02 1.91 -7.25
C ASP A 49 6.29 1.27 -7.82
N GLY A 50 6.69 0.10 -7.31
CA GLY A 50 7.88 -0.63 -7.73
C GLY A 50 9.19 -0.08 -7.14
N ARG A 51 9.15 0.77 -6.11
CA ARG A 51 10.33 1.31 -5.41
C ARG A 51 10.39 0.85 -3.95
N TYR A 52 11.55 0.93 -3.32
CA TYR A 52 11.73 0.56 -1.92
C TYR A 52 11.53 1.77 -0.99
N HIS A 53 10.66 1.64 -0.01
CA HIS A 53 10.25 2.69 0.94
C HIS A 53 10.54 2.27 2.38
N ARG A 54 10.83 3.21 3.28
CA ARG A 54 11.13 2.89 4.68
C ARG A 54 9.86 2.41 5.41
N VAL A 55 10.02 1.35 6.17
CA VAL A 55 9.06 0.91 7.19
C VAL A 55 9.15 1.89 8.35
N THR A 56 8.08 2.63 8.62
CA THR A 56 8.03 3.54 9.77
C THR A 56 7.65 2.80 11.04
N GLU A 57 6.76 1.80 10.93
CA GLU A 57 6.29 1.01 12.07
C GLU A 57 5.98 -0.43 11.71
N VAL A 58 5.97 -1.29 12.74
CA VAL A 58 5.65 -2.71 12.63
C VAL A 58 4.56 -3.02 13.66
N PHE A 59 3.50 -3.66 13.21
CA PHE A 59 2.34 -4.02 14.02
C PHE A 59 2.26 -5.52 14.20
N SER A 60 1.89 -5.98 15.39
CA SER A 60 1.56 -7.38 15.64
C SER A 60 0.44 -7.49 16.66
N HIS A 61 -0.52 -8.38 16.45
CA HIS A 61 -1.55 -8.72 17.43
C HIS A 61 -1.98 -10.17 17.28
N ARG A 62 -2.66 -10.73 18.29
CA ARG A 62 -3.23 -12.08 18.19
C ARG A 62 -4.57 -12.01 17.45
N HIS A 63 -4.71 -12.86 16.44
CA HIS A 63 -5.90 -13.03 15.62
C HIS A 63 -6.50 -14.40 15.88
N GLN A 64 -7.79 -14.45 16.12
CA GLN A 64 -8.57 -15.68 16.23
C GLN A 64 -9.71 -15.63 15.22
N GLY A 65 -9.58 -16.36 14.12
CA GLY A 65 -10.62 -16.53 13.11
C GLY A 65 -10.09 -16.92 11.74
N LEU A 66 -10.96 -16.79 10.73
CA LEU A 66 -10.67 -17.22 9.37
C LEU A 66 -9.48 -16.47 8.75
N MET A 67 -8.68 -17.18 7.96
CA MET A 67 -7.61 -16.68 7.11
C MET A 67 -7.87 -17.07 5.65
N TYR A 68 -7.39 -16.24 4.71
CA TYR A 68 -7.50 -16.45 3.28
C TYR A 68 -6.11 -16.70 2.68
N ARG A 69 -5.90 -17.91 2.16
CA ARG A 69 -4.75 -18.26 1.33
C ARG A 69 -5.11 -18.03 -0.12
N ILE A 70 -4.55 -16.98 -0.72
CA ILE A 70 -4.76 -16.63 -2.13
C ILE A 70 -3.57 -17.15 -2.94
N ARG A 71 -3.81 -18.15 -3.80
CA ARG A 71 -2.82 -18.70 -4.73
C ARG A 71 -2.93 -18.00 -6.07
N ALA A 72 -1.88 -17.27 -6.43
CA ALA A 72 -1.70 -16.72 -7.77
C ALA A 72 -1.29 -17.83 -8.75
N LYS A 73 -1.71 -17.74 -10.02
CA LYS A 73 -1.44 -18.78 -11.02
C LYS A 73 0.05 -19.04 -11.27
N CYS A 74 0.92 -18.05 -11.04
CA CYS A 74 2.35 -18.19 -11.34
C CYS A 74 3.30 -17.60 -10.27
N LEU A 75 2.86 -16.74 -9.35
CA LEU A 75 3.77 -16.08 -8.40
C LEU A 75 3.76 -16.68 -6.98
N GLY A 76 3.06 -17.79 -6.76
CA GLY A 76 2.96 -18.42 -5.44
C GLY A 76 1.66 -18.05 -4.73
N GLU A 77 1.72 -17.98 -3.40
CA GLU A 77 0.56 -17.73 -2.55
C GLU A 77 0.90 -16.73 -1.45
N THR A 78 -0.12 -16.06 -0.93
CA THR A 78 -0.05 -15.19 0.23
C THR A 78 -1.19 -15.56 1.17
N VAL A 79 -0.98 -15.41 2.47
CA VAL A 79 -2.03 -15.69 3.47
C VAL A 79 -2.34 -14.44 4.26
N LEU A 80 -3.60 -14.04 4.24
CA LEU A 80 -4.07 -12.75 4.71
C LEU A 80 -5.27 -12.93 5.63
N THR A 81 -5.48 -11.98 6.53
CA THR A 81 -6.78 -11.83 7.20
C THR A 81 -7.84 -11.40 6.16
N PRO A 82 -9.14 -11.70 6.38
CA PRO A 82 -10.19 -11.50 5.37
C PRO A 82 -10.31 -10.06 4.88
N GLU A 83 -10.08 -9.11 5.79
CA GLU A 83 -10.20 -7.67 5.55
C GLU A 83 -9.02 -7.02 4.84
N HIS A 84 -7.91 -7.75 4.61
CA HIS A 84 -6.67 -7.19 4.07
C HIS A 84 -6.83 -6.67 2.63
N PRO A 85 -6.60 -5.37 2.36
CA PRO A 85 -6.64 -4.82 1.01
C PRO A 85 -5.47 -5.30 0.19
N VAL A 86 -5.81 -5.86 -0.96
CA VAL A 86 -4.88 -6.35 -1.97
C VAL A 86 -5.11 -5.57 -3.25
N LEU A 87 -4.04 -5.12 -3.90
CA LEU A 87 -4.16 -4.44 -5.17
C LEU A 87 -4.57 -5.45 -6.26
N VAL A 88 -5.74 -5.23 -6.85
CA VAL A 88 -6.28 -6.04 -7.94
C VAL A 88 -6.46 -5.20 -9.20
N ALA A 89 -6.44 -5.88 -10.34
CA ALA A 89 -6.72 -5.31 -11.64
C ALA A 89 -8.04 -5.90 -12.17
N LYS A 90 -9.09 -5.08 -12.23
CA LYS A 90 -10.37 -5.51 -12.80
C LYS A 90 -10.43 -5.21 -14.29
N ARG A 91 -11.09 -6.12 -15.02
CA ARG A 91 -11.37 -5.94 -16.44
C ARG A 91 -12.58 -5.02 -16.60
N ASP A 92 -12.43 -3.91 -17.31
CA ASP A 92 -13.52 -3.07 -17.85
C ASP A 92 -14.64 -3.90 -18.51
N HIS A 93 -14.30 -4.94 -19.27
CA HIS A 93 -15.28 -5.83 -19.91
C HIS A 93 -14.95 -7.32 -19.70
N PRO A 94 -15.70 -8.05 -18.85
CA PRO A 94 -15.40 -9.44 -18.51
C PRO A 94 -15.45 -10.42 -19.70
N LYS A 95 -16.19 -10.08 -20.77
CA LYS A 95 -16.42 -10.95 -21.94
C LYS A 95 -15.56 -10.60 -23.18
N ARG A 96 -14.72 -9.56 -23.15
CA ARG A 96 -13.84 -9.17 -24.27
C ARG A 96 -12.37 -9.18 -23.84
N HIS A 97 -11.46 -9.33 -24.81
CA HIS A 97 -10.04 -9.07 -24.55
C HIS A 97 -9.86 -7.60 -24.19
N ASN A 98 -9.46 -7.33 -22.96
CA ASN A 98 -9.37 -5.97 -22.43
C ASN A 98 -8.12 -5.26 -22.94
N LYS A 99 -8.28 -3.99 -23.35
CA LYS A 99 -7.16 -3.10 -23.71
C LYS A 99 -6.62 -2.33 -22.50
N SER A 100 -7.43 -2.14 -21.47
CA SER A 100 -7.13 -1.38 -20.23
C SER A 100 -7.54 -2.17 -18.99
N PHE A 101 -6.93 -1.85 -17.85
CA PHE A 101 -7.25 -2.39 -16.53
C PHE A 101 -7.40 -1.25 -15.55
N ALA A 102 -8.43 -1.30 -14.71
CA ALA A 102 -8.54 -0.42 -13.55
C ALA A 102 -7.86 -1.10 -12.36
N LEU A 103 -6.91 -0.40 -11.74
CA LEU A 103 -6.29 -0.81 -10.48
C LEU A 103 -7.16 -0.34 -9.32
N LEU A 104 -7.42 -1.22 -8.37
CA LEU A 104 -8.16 -0.90 -7.17
C LEU A 104 -7.76 -1.83 -6.03
N TRP A 105 -7.88 -1.36 -4.80
CA TRP A 105 -7.66 -2.17 -3.61
C TRP A 105 -8.95 -2.93 -3.28
N GLU A 106 -8.86 -4.25 -3.17
CA GLU A 106 -9.99 -5.11 -2.81
C GLU A 106 -9.62 -5.97 -1.61
N ARG A 107 -10.58 -6.26 -0.73
CA ARG A 107 -10.35 -7.16 0.41
C ARG A 107 -10.06 -8.58 -0.04
N ALA A 108 -9.20 -9.27 0.71
CA ALA A 108 -8.86 -10.67 0.49
C ALA A 108 -10.09 -11.58 0.36
N ASP A 109 -11.14 -11.35 1.16
CA ASP A 109 -12.37 -12.15 1.12
C ASP A 109 -13.33 -11.86 -0.03
N GLN A 110 -13.08 -10.80 -0.78
CA GLN A 110 -13.86 -10.42 -1.95
C GLN A 110 -13.20 -10.78 -3.28
N ILE A 111 -11.91 -11.08 -3.22
CA ILE A 111 -11.17 -11.60 -4.37
C ILE A 111 -11.76 -12.94 -4.78
N LYS A 112 -11.93 -13.14 -6.08
CA LYS A 112 -12.45 -14.38 -6.65
C LYS A 112 -11.43 -15.02 -7.55
N LYS A 113 -11.56 -16.35 -7.70
CA LYS A 113 -10.84 -17.10 -8.73
C LYS A 113 -11.10 -16.45 -10.10
N GLY A 114 -10.01 -16.13 -10.80
CA GLY A 114 -10.03 -15.44 -12.09
C GLY A 114 -9.85 -13.92 -12.03
N ASP A 115 -9.98 -13.27 -10.86
CA ASP A 115 -9.52 -11.89 -10.66
C ASP A 115 -8.01 -11.82 -10.84
N TYR A 116 -7.48 -10.63 -11.13
CA TYR A 116 -6.05 -10.43 -11.34
C TYR A 116 -5.45 -9.69 -10.16
N LEU A 117 -4.44 -10.27 -9.52
CA LEU A 117 -3.58 -9.56 -8.59
C LEU A 117 -2.66 -8.65 -9.38
N ALA A 118 -2.55 -7.39 -8.96
CA ALA A 118 -1.62 -6.43 -9.53
C ALA A 118 -0.31 -6.47 -8.73
N TYR A 119 0.72 -7.04 -9.35
CA TYR A 119 2.01 -7.23 -8.72
C TYR A 119 3.04 -6.29 -9.37
N PRO A 120 3.72 -5.41 -8.62
CA PRO A 120 4.60 -4.41 -9.20
C PRO A 120 5.86 -5.05 -9.79
N ILE A 121 6.33 -4.47 -10.89
CA ILE A 121 7.63 -4.77 -11.47
C ILE A 121 8.62 -3.80 -10.79
N PRO A 122 9.67 -4.28 -10.10
CA PRO A 122 10.63 -3.40 -9.45
C PRO A 122 11.24 -2.44 -10.46
N ALA A 123 11.13 -1.13 -10.19
CA ALA A 123 11.52 -0.05 -11.08
C ALA A 123 12.77 0.71 -10.60
N GLU A 124 13.15 0.57 -9.33
CA GLU A 124 14.34 1.21 -8.78
C GLU A 124 15.62 0.73 -9.50
N VAL A 125 16.48 1.68 -9.86
CA VAL A 125 17.77 1.45 -10.50
C VAL A 125 18.80 2.30 -9.79
N VAL A 126 19.82 1.66 -9.22
CA VAL A 126 20.96 2.31 -8.58
C VAL A 126 22.21 1.83 -9.30
N PRO A 127 22.87 2.68 -10.11
CA PRO A 127 24.11 2.33 -10.75
C PRO A 127 25.20 2.09 -9.70
N THR A 128 25.69 0.85 -9.62
CA THR A 128 26.81 0.48 -8.74
C THR A 128 28.00 0.10 -9.62
N ALA A 129 29.16 0.69 -9.35
CA ALA A 129 30.35 0.47 -10.18
C ALA A 129 31.12 -0.81 -9.82
N ALA A 130 31.23 -1.12 -8.52
CA ALA A 130 32.04 -2.22 -8.01
C ALA A 130 31.54 -2.71 -6.64
N LEU A 131 31.91 -3.94 -6.25
CA LEU A 131 31.73 -4.46 -4.89
C LEU A 131 33.07 -4.47 -4.13
N PRO A 132 33.12 -3.98 -2.88
CA PRO A 132 34.34 -3.95 -2.08
C PRO A 132 34.73 -5.35 -1.59
N LEU A 133 35.99 -5.74 -1.78
CA LEU A 133 36.53 -6.97 -1.22
C LEU A 133 36.81 -6.78 0.29
N PRO A 134 36.55 -7.79 1.13
CA PRO A 134 36.80 -7.70 2.56
C PRO A 134 38.28 -7.41 2.85
N GLU A 135 38.54 -6.79 4.00
CA GLU A 135 39.90 -6.45 4.41
C GLU A 135 40.83 -7.66 4.44
N LYS A 136 42.12 -7.40 4.20
CA LYS A 136 43.16 -8.43 4.23
C LYS A 136 43.40 -8.85 5.68
N LYS A 137 43.19 -10.14 5.99
CA LYS A 137 43.50 -10.71 7.30
C LYS A 137 45.00 -11.07 7.39
N ALA A 138 45.53 -11.15 8.61
CA ALA A 138 46.95 -11.50 8.85
C ALA A 138 47.38 -12.81 8.15
N GLN A 139 46.46 -13.77 8.07
CA GLN A 139 46.64 -15.06 7.40
C GLN A 139 46.74 -14.98 5.86
N ASP A 140 46.29 -13.90 5.23
CA ASP A 140 46.37 -13.72 3.77
C ASP A 140 47.74 -13.17 3.31
N ARG A 141 48.73 -13.05 4.21
CA ARG A 141 50.06 -12.47 3.92
C ARG A 141 50.78 -13.14 2.74
N ARG A 142 50.56 -14.45 2.54
CA ARG A 142 51.18 -15.25 1.46
C ARG A 142 50.31 -15.35 0.19
N SER A 143 49.14 -14.72 0.15
CA SER A 143 48.23 -14.78 -1.00
C SER A 143 48.60 -13.78 -2.09
N THR A 144 48.34 -14.14 -3.35
CA THR A 144 48.43 -13.23 -4.49
C THR A 144 47.63 -11.95 -4.22
N PRO A 145 48.18 -10.76 -4.52
CA PRO A 145 47.45 -9.51 -4.39
C PRO A 145 46.13 -9.55 -5.19
N LEU A 146 45.05 -9.12 -4.54
CA LEU A 146 43.74 -8.92 -5.17
C LEU A 146 43.42 -7.43 -5.17
N PRO A 147 42.57 -6.95 -6.10
CA PRO A 147 42.10 -5.57 -6.08
C PRO A 147 41.37 -5.25 -4.77
N GLU A 148 41.11 -3.98 -4.50
CA GLU A 148 40.31 -3.55 -3.34
C GLU A 148 38.81 -3.71 -3.58
N SER A 149 38.38 -3.60 -4.83
CA SER A 149 37.00 -3.82 -5.25
C SER A 149 36.94 -4.53 -6.59
N VAL A 150 35.81 -5.17 -6.87
CA VAL A 150 35.58 -5.92 -8.11
C VAL A 150 34.57 -5.15 -8.97
N PRO A 151 34.93 -4.72 -10.19
CA PRO A 151 34.00 -4.00 -11.04
C PRO A 151 32.81 -4.89 -11.41
N LEU A 152 31.61 -4.32 -11.39
CA LEU A 152 30.36 -4.96 -11.81
C LEU A 152 30.26 -5.06 -13.34
N SER A 153 31.31 -5.66 -13.92
CA SER A 153 31.46 -5.95 -15.34
C SER A 153 30.56 -7.11 -15.78
N ARG A 154 30.35 -7.23 -17.09
CA ARG A 154 29.61 -8.34 -17.70
C ARG A 154 30.21 -9.70 -17.29
N GLU A 155 31.53 -9.78 -17.24
CA GLU A 155 32.29 -10.96 -16.82
C GLU A 155 32.06 -11.30 -15.35
N PHE A 156 32.13 -10.32 -14.45
CA PHE A 156 31.90 -10.55 -13.03
C PHE A 156 30.46 -11.00 -12.76
N LEU A 157 29.47 -10.33 -13.37
CA LEU A 157 28.06 -10.70 -13.21
C LEU A 157 27.81 -12.15 -13.69
N ARG A 158 28.44 -12.56 -14.79
CA ARG A 158 28.38 -13.95 -15.27
C ARG A 158 29.03 -14.93 -14.29
N LEU A 159 30.19 -14.59 -13.71
CA LEU A 159 30.84 -15.40 -12.67
C LEU A 159 30.00 -15.52 -11.40
N ALA A 160 29.37 -14.42 -10.97
CA ALA A 160 28.42 -14.42 -9.86
C ALA A 160 27.26 -15.38 -10.11
N GLY A 161 26.73 -15.39 -11.35
CA GLY A 161 25.70 -16.34 -11.75
C GLY A 161 26.16 -17.79 -11.70
N TYR A 162 27.38 -18.09 -12.16
CA TYR A 162 27.98 -19.42 -12.01
C TYR A 162 28.14 -19.83 -10.54
N TYR A 163 28.50 -18.90 -9.65
CA TYR A 163 28.67 -19.20 -8.23
C TYR A 163 27.35 -19.50 -7.52
N LEU A 164 26.30 -18.77 -7.89
CA LEU A 164 24.97 -18.97 -7.33
C LEU A 164 24.38 -20.34 -7.71
N ALA A 165 24.73 -20.83 -8.90
CA ALA A 165 24.29 -22.14 -9.38
C ALA A 165 25.19 -23.28 -8.88
N GLU A 166 26.47 -23.25 -9.26
CA GLU A 166 27.39 -24.38 -9.13
C GLU A 166 28.53 -24.16 -8.13
N GLY A 167 28.54 -22.98 -7.48
CA GLY A 167 29.63 -22.54 -6.62
C GLY A 167 29.48 -22.96 -5.16
N TRP A 168 30.59 -23.28 -4.51
CA TRP A 168 30.64 -23.60 -3.09
C TRP A 168 31.97 -23.15 -2.49
N ILE A 169 32.04 -23.03 -1.16
CA ILE A 169 33.27 -22.68 -0.46
C ILE A 169 33.90 -23.93 0.15
N ASP A 170 35.18 -24.14 -0.15
CA ASP A 170 35.99 -25.17 0.49
C ASP A 170 36.51 -24.67 1.83
N HIS A 171 36.21 -25.41 2.90
CA HIS A 171 36.64 -25.12 4.27
C HIS A 171 37.78 -26.08 4.62
N ARG A 172 39.00 -25.58 4.86
CA ARG A 172 40.10 -26.46 5.27
C ARG A 172 39.95 -26.83 6.75
N SER A 173 39.91 -28.13 7.05
CA SER A 173 39.90 -28.64 8.43
C SER A 173 41.30 -28.54 9.05
N ALA A 174 41.60 -27.41 9.69
CA ALA A 174 42.58 -27.39 10.75
C ALA A 174 41.83 -27.08 12.05
N GLU A 175 42.01 -27.94 13.05
CA GLU A 175 41.23 -28.15 14.28
C GLU A 175 40.93 -26.94 15.18
N LYS A 176 41.24 -25.70 14.78
CA LYS A 176 40.97 -24.53 15.62
C LYS A 176 40.26 -23.33 14.97
N ASP A 177 40.16 -23.19 13.64
CA ASP A 177 39.68 -21.90 13.07
C ASP A 177 38.83 -21.96 11.78
N HIS A 178 38.42 -23.13 11.25
CA HIS A 178 37.60 -23.24 10.03
C HIS A 178 37.94 -22.19 8.93
N LEU A 179 39.15 -22.24 8.41
CA LEU A 179 39.61 -21.24 7.44
C LEU A 179 39.00 -21.52 6.05
N GLU A 180 38.31 -20.53 5.48
CA GLU A 180 37.87 -20.61 4.08
C GLU A 180 39.10 -20.68 3.17
N ALA A 181 39.21 -21.77 2.41
CA ALA A 181 40.41 -22.11 1.68
C ALA A 181 40.35 -21.70 0.21
N SER A 182 39.24 -22.03 -0.44
CA SER A 182 39.10 -21.90 -1.89
C SER A 182 37.66 -21.60 -2.28
N LEU A 183 37.51 -20.79 -3.34
CA LEU A 183 36.26 -20.64 -4.06
C LEU A 183 36.19 -21.76 -5.10
N CYS A 184 35.13 -22.56 -5.06
CA CYS A 184 35.03 -23.77 -5.86
C CYS A 184 33.79 -23.76 -6.74
N PHE A 185 33.85 -24.51 -7.84
CA PHE A 185 32.72 -24.75 -8.74
C PHE A 185 32.71 -26.22 -9.18
N THR A 186 31.53 -26.77 -9.42
CA THR A 186 31.39 -28.14 -9.90
C THR A 186 30.53 -28.14 -11.16
N PHE A 187 31.01 -28.71 -12.26
CA PHE A 187 30.23 -28.84 -13.50
C PHE A 187 30.23 -30.27 -13.99
N HIS A 188 29.32 -30.61 -14.90
CA HIS A 188 29.35 -31.90 -15.58
C HIS A 188 30.50 -31.95 -16.61
N ARG A 189 31.07 -33.14 -16.86
CA ARG A 189 32.23 -33.31 -17.78
C ARG A 189 32.04 -32.84 -19.22
N ARG A 190 30.79 -32.66 -19.65
CA ARG A 190 30.45 -32.15 -20.98
C ARG A 190 30.46 -30.62 -21.07
N GLU A 191 30.54 -29.92 -19.94
CA GLU A 191 30.36 -28.47 -19.84
C GLU A 191 31.68 -27.70 -19.84
N LYS A 192 32.68 -28.22 -20.57
CA LYS A 192 34.03 -27.64 -20.63
C LYS A 192 34.08 -26.18 -21.10
N ALA A 193 33.06 -25.71 -21.80
CA ALA A 193 32.94 -24.31 -22.20
C ALA A 193 32.78 -23.37 -21.00
N PHE A 194 32.02 -23.77 -19.97
CA PHE A 194 31.81 -22.95 -18.77
C PHE A 194 33.06 -22.94 -17.89
N VAL A 195 33.75 -24.08 -17.81
CA VAL A 195 35.06 -24.21 -17.15
C VAL A 195 36.05 -23.17 -17.72
N ARG A 196 36.21 -23.12 -19.05
CA ARG A 196 37.10 -22.16 -19.72
C ARG A 196 36.69 -20.70 -19.53
N ASP A 197 35.39 -20.43 -19.49
CA ASP A 197 34.87 -19.08 -19.25
C ASP A 197 35.24 -18.62 -17.83
N ILE A 198 35.08 -19.48 -16.82
CA ILE A 198 35.50 -19.20 -15.44
C ILE A 198 37.02 -19.01 -15.35
N GLU A 199 37.83 -19.87 -15.96
CA GLU A 199 39.30 -19.71 -16.03
C GLU A 199 39.69 -18.33 -16.58
N THR A 200 39.05 -17.93 -17.68
CA THR A 200 39.29 -16.64 -18.34
C THR A 200 38.88 -15.47 -17.46
N ILE A 201 37.68 -15.53 -16.87
CA ILE A 201 37.16 -14.45 -16.02
C ILE A 201 38.02 -14.31 -14.76
N VAL A 202 38.37 -15.41 -14.10
CA VAL A 202 39.16 -15.40 -12.86
C VAL A 202 40.57 -14.88 -13.11
N SER A 203 41.20 -15.31 -14.20
CA SER A 203 42.51 -14.80 -14.60
C SER A 203 42.46 -13.30 -14.92
N LYS A 204 41.45 -12.85 -15.67
CA LYS A 204 41.29 -11.44 -16.08
C LYS A 204 40.98 -10.52 -14.91
N LEU A 205 40.06 -10.89 -14.02
CA LEU A 205 39.58 -10.01 -12.95
C LEU A 205 40.45 -10.07 -11.69
N PHE A 206 41.07 -11.22 -11.41
CA PHE A 206 41.77 -11.45 -10.15
C PHE A 206 43.24 -11.81 -10.31
N GLY A 207 43.74 -12.02 -11.53
CA GLY A 207 45.12 -12.47 -11.75
C GLY A 207 45.41 -13.86 -11.17
N LEU A 208 44.37 -14.65 -10.90
CA LEU A 208 44.49 -15.96 -10.28
C LEU A 208 44.45 -17.08 -11.32
N ARG A 209 45.15 -18.17 -11.02
CA ARG A 209 45.02 -19.44 -11.75
C ARG A 209 43.92 -20.28 -11.13
N VAL A 210 43.22 -21.04 -11.95
CA VAL A 210 42.20 -22.00 -11.52
C VAL A 210 42.76 -23.40 -11.63
N SER A 211 42.69 -24.18 -10.55
CA SER A 211 43.04 -25.60 -10.58
C SER A 211 41.83 -26.40 -11.04
N VAL A 212 41.97 -27.19 -12.10
CA VAL A 212 40.87 -27.99 -12.67
C VAL A 212 41.12 -29.47 -12.41
N VAL A 213 40.17 -30.14 -11.77
CA VAL A 213 40.22 -31.57 -11.44
C VAL A 213 39.06 -32.27 -12.14
N GLU A 214 39.35 -33.09 -13.15
CA GLU A 214 38.33 -34.00 -13.69
C GLU A 214 38.17 -35.21 -12.77
N ARG A 215 36.92 -35.56 -12.42
CA ARG A 215 36.57 -36.79 -11.71
C ARG A 215 35.75 -37.71 -12.62
N PRO A 216 36.38 -38.58 -13.42
CA PRO A 216 35.69 -39.45 -14.37
C PRO A 216 34.59 -40.31 -13.73
N THR A 217 34.85 -40.84 -12.53
CA THR A 217 33.92 -41.73 -11.80
C THR A 217 32.65 -41.01 -11.31
N LYS A 218 32.70 -39.69 -11.13
CA LYS A 218 31.56 -38.86 -10.69
C LYS A 218 30.93 -38.06 -11.84
N ASN A 219 31.45 -38.20 -13.07
CA ASN A 219 31.07 -37.38 -14.23
C ASN A 219 31.15 -35.86 -13.99
N SER A 220 32.04 -35.41 -13.10
CA SER A 220 32.20 -34.00 -12.74
C SER A 220 33.58 -33.42 -13.10
N ILE A 221 33.63 -32.10 -13.22
CA ILE A 221 34.83 -31.27 -13.26
C ILE A 221 34.73 -30.30 -12.08
N GLU A 222 35.71 -30.33 -11.20
CA GLU A 222 35.79 -29.44 -10.06
C GLU A 222 36.86 -28.38 -10.33
N LEU A 223 36.52 -27.12 -10.11
CA LEU A 223 37.41 -25.97 -10.23
C LEU A 223 37.73 -25.43 -8.84
N PHE A 224 38.98 -25.11 -8.58
CA PHE A 224 39.43 -24.52 -7.32
C PHE A 224 40.18 -23.21 -7.59
N VAL A 225 39.66 -22.12 -7.04
CA VAL A 225 40.30 -20.81 -7.01
C VAL A 225 40.87 -20.61 -5.61
N HIS A 226 42.18 -20.82 -5.47
CA HIS A 226 42.86 -20.80 -4.18
C HIS A 226 43.11 -19.37 -3.67
N SER A 227 42.07 -18.77 -3.09
CA SER A 227 42.14 -17.49 -2.41
C SER A 227 41.12 -17.40 -1.28
N ALA A 228 41.63 -17.42 -0.04
CA ALA A 228 40.80 -17.30 1.15
C ALA A 228 40.04 -15.96 1.19
N ARG A 229 40.68 -14.86 0.79
CA ARG A 229 40.04 -13.53 0.72
C ARG A 229 38.89 -13.50 -0.28
N LEU A 230 39.06 -14.12 -1.45
CA LEU A 230 38.02 -14.19 -2.46
C LEU A 230 36.86 -15.11 -2.03
N ALA A 231 37.18 -16.25 -1.41
CA ALA A 231 36.19 -17.17 -0.86
C ALA A 231 35.31 -16.49 0.20
N ARG A 232 35.92 -15.73 1.12
CA ARG A 232 35.19 -14.92 2.11
C ARG A 232 34.29 -13.87 1.47
N ALA A 233 34.78 -13.18 0.44
CA ALA A 233 33.99 -12.20 -0.29
C ALA A 233 32.75 -12.82 -0.94
N PHE A 234 32.90 -13.94 -1.65
CA PHE A 234 31.79 -14.64 -2.29
C PHE A 234 30.79 -15.21 -1.27
N LYS A 235 31.28 -15.72 -0.13
CA LYS A 235 30.42 -16.15 0.99
C LYS A 235 29.61 -14.99 1.56
N GLU A 236 30.22 -13.83 1.75
CA GLU A 236 29.57 -12.63 2.29
C GLU A 236 28.52 -12.08 1.32
N TRP A 237 28.88 -11.93 0.04
CA TRP A 237 27.99 -11.39 -0.99
C TRP A 237 26.85 -12.35 -1.33
N PHE A 238 27.18 -13.62 -1.60
CA PHE A 238 26.27 -14.54 -2.26
C PHE A 238 25.79 -15.69 -1.35
N GLY A 239 26.31 -15.81 -0.14
CA GLY A 239 26.02 -16.92 0.78
C GLY A 239 26.77 -18.21 0.44
N ASP A 240 26.86 -19.10 1.42
CA ASP A 240 27.49 -20.43 1.30
C ASP A 240 26.51 -21.56 1.62
N GLY A 241 26.64 -22.66 0.88
CA GLY A 241 25.65 -23.74 0.83
C GLY A 241 24.41 -23.38 0.02
N ALA A 242 23.80 -24.38 -0.62
CA ALA A 242 22.71 -24.16 -1.60
C ALA A 242 21.46 -23.49 -1.02
N ALA A 243 21.13 -23.71 0.26
CA ALA A 243 19.97 -23.11 0.92
C ALA A 243 20.14 -21.62 1.27
N ASN A 244 21.39 -21.17 1.45
CA ASN A 244 21.68 -19.78 1.87
C ASN A 244 22.12 -18.89 0.69
N LYS A 245 22.12 -19.41 -0.54
CA LYS A 245 22.46 -18.62 -1.72
C LYS A 245 21.55 -17.41 -1.83
N LYS A 246 22.11 -16.24 -2.11
CA LYS A 246 21.36 -14.98 -2.28
C LYS A 246 22.10 -14.05 -3.24
N ILE A 247 21.38 -13.10 -3.81
CA ILE A 247 21.93 -12.05 -4.68
C ILE A 247 22.09 -10.79 -3.82
N PRO A 248 23.26 -10.15 -3.76
CA PRO A 248 23.43 -8.85 -3.14
C PRO A 248 22.43 -7.84 -3.69
N HIS A 249 21.91 -6.98 -2.84
CA HIS A 249 20.88 -6.03 -3.24
C HIS A 249 21.38 -5.04 -4.32
N GLU A 250 22.66 -4.70 -4.28
CA GLU A 250 23.33 -3.88 -5.28
C GLU A 250 23.17 -4.46 -6.69
N LEU A 251 23.22 -5.79 -6.84
CA LEU A 251 23.02 -6.49 -8.11
C LEU A 251 21.54 -6.52 -8.51
N MET A 252 20.63 -6.56 -7.53
CA MET A 252 19.17 -6.48 -7.75
C MET A 252 18.73 -5.10 -8.26
N LEU A 253 19.47 -4.04 -7.95
CA LEU A 253 19.20 -2.66 -8.37
C LEU A 253 19.98 -2.23 -9.63
N LEU A 254 20.82 -3.08 -10.21
CA LEU A 254 21.49 -2.75 -11.47
C LEU A 254 20.49 -2.51 -12.62
N PRO A 255 20.89 -1.74 -13.65
CA PRO A 255 20.11 -1.63 -14.88
C PRO A 255 19.77 -3.01 -15.45
N PRO A 256 18.53 -3.25 -15.93
CA PRO A 256 18.09 -4.55 -16.43
C PRO A 256 19.04 -5.17 -17.47
N GLU A 257 19.67 -4.34 -18.31
CA GLU A 257 20.65 -4.76 -19.31
C GLU A 257 21.89 -5.44 -18.70
N GLN A 258 22.39 -4.95 -17.57
CA GLN A 258 23.54 -5.54 -16.89
C GLN A 258 23.15 -6.86 -16.19
N GLN A 259 21.95 -6.92 -15.61
CA GLN A 259 21.41 -8.10 -14.94
C GLN A 259 21.29 -9.33 -15.85
N ARG A 260 21.26 -9.14 -17.17
CA ARG A 260 21.22 -10.24 -18.16
C ARG A 260 22.43 -11.17 -18.06
N GLU A 261 23.62 -10.65 -17.77
CA GLU A 261 24.81 -11.51 -17.63
C GLU A 261 24.78 -12.34 -16.35
N LEU A 262 24.19 -11.81 -15.27
CA LEU A 262 23.92 -12.56 -14.05
C LEU A 262 22.93 -13.71 -14.31
N LEU A 263 21.81 -13.41 -14.97
CA LEU A 263 20.82 -14.41 -15.38
C LEU A 263 21.43 -15.48 -16.28
N LYS A 264 22.32 -15.09 -17.20
CA LYS A 264 23.03 -16.01 -18.09
C LYS A 264 23.96 -16.95 -17.34
N GLY A 265 24.70 -16.48 -16.33
CA GLY A 265 25.51 -17.34 -15.46
C GLY A 265 24.66 -18.36 -14.70
N LEU A 266 23.59 -17.89 -14.06
CA LEU A 266 22.62 -18.74 -13.34
C LEU A 266 22.06 -19.82 -14.26
N TRP A 267 21.58 -19.45 -15.45
CA TRP A 267 20.94 -20.41 -16.35
C TRP A 267 21.90 -21.39 -17.03
N ARG A 268 23.20 -21.07 -17.08
CA ARG A 268 24.21 -21.98 -17.62
C ARG A 268 24.69 -23.00 -16.60
N GLY A 269 24.52 -22.74 -15.31
CA GLY A 269 24.75 -23.73 -14.25
C GLY A 269 23.53 -24.64 -14.10
N ASP A 270 22.55 -24.25 -13.28
CA ASP A 270 21.39 -25.12 -12.97
C ASP A 270 20.23 -25.01 -13.96
N GLY A 271 20.22 -23.98 -14.80
CA GLY A 271 19.11 -23.71 -15.69
C GLY A 271 19.10 -24.62 -16.92
N TRP A 272 17.92 -24.86 -17.46
CA TRP A 272 17.78 -25.46 -18.79
C TRP A 272 16.70 -24.77 -19.60
N VAL A 273 16.87 -24.82 -20.93
CA VAL A 273 15.92 -24.35 -21.93
C VAL A 273 15.66 -25.53 -22.87
N HIS A 274 14.40 -25.95 -23.01
CA HIS A 274 14.08 -27.08 -23.87
C HIS A 274 14.36 -26.71 -25.33
N PRO A 275 15.03 -27.57 -26.11
CA PRO A 275 15.40 -27.24 -27.49
C PRO A 275 14.18 -27.08 -28.40
N THR A 276 13.13 -27.86 -28.17
CA THR A 276 11.97 -28.00 -29.08
C THR A 276 10.61 -27.66 -28.47
N GLN A 277 10.55 -27.36 -27.17
CA GLN A 277 9.30 -27.04 -26.48
C GLN A 277 9.45 -25.66 -25.85
N ALA A 278 8.34 -24.94 -25.77
CA ALA A 278 8.26 -23.69 -25.03
C ALA A 278 8.31 -23.97 -23.51
N ARG A 279 9.46 -24.42 -23.00
CA ARG A 279 9.70 -24.59 -21.56
C ARG A 279 11.17 -24.36 -21.19
N ALA A 280 11.38 -23.61 -20.12
CA ALA A 280 12.65 -23.51 -19.41
C ALA A 280 12.40 -23.66 -17.90
N CYS A 281 13.42 -24.06 -17.14
CA CYS A 281 13.33 -24.19 -15.70
C CYS A 281 14.67 -23.87 -15.04
N TYR A 282 14.61 -23.27 -13.87
CA TYR A 282 15.71 -23.14 -12.92
C TYR A 282 15.26 -23.71 -11.58
N LYS A 283 16.11 -24.47 -10.89
CA LYS A 283 15.80 -25.08 -9.59
C LYS A 283 16.75 -24.58 -8.51
N THR A 284 16.23 -24.32 -7.32
CA THR A 284 17.04 -23.97 -6.14
C THR A 284 16.35 -24.42 -4.87
N ILE A 285 17.12 -24.61 -3.79
CA ILE A 285 16.57 -24.82 -2.44
C ILE A 285 16.63 -23.54 -1.58
N SER A 286 17.21 -22.45 -2.10
CA SER A 286 17.19 -21.15 -1.42
C SER A 286 15.87 -20.42 -1.69
N LYS A 287 15.10 -20.20 -0.62
CA LYS A 287 13.83 -19.46 -0.67
C LYS A 287 14.06 -17.99 -1.06
N THR A 288 15.15 -17.40 -0.59
CA THR A 288 15.54 -16.01 -0.93
C THR A 288 15.94 -15.89 -2.38
N LEU A 289 16.79 -16.79 -2.90
CA LEU A 289 17.21 -16.76 -4.30
C LEU A 289 16.03 -16.98 -5.25
N ARG A 290 15.07 -17.83 -4.87
CA ARG A 290 13.81 -18.02 -5.61
C ARG A 290 13.08 -16.69 -5.82
N GLU A 291 12.87 -15.93 -4.75
CA GLU A 291 12.18 -14.65 -4.79
C GLU A 291 12.95 -13.58 -5.56
N GLN A 292 14.28 -13.53 -5.38
CA GLN A 292 15.14 -12.61 -6.13
C GLN A 292 15.14 -12.93 -7.64
N LEU A 293 15.21 -14.21 -8.01
CA LEU A 293 15.17 -14.61 -9.42
C LEU A 293 13.81 -14.30 -10.06
N LYS A 294 12.70 -14.45 -9.30
CA LYS A 294 11.37 -14.02 -9.73
C LYS A 294 11.36 -12.53 -10.09
N LEU A 295 11.87 -11.67 -9.20
CA LEU A 295 11.93 -10.22 -9.43
C LEU A 295 12.86 -9.84 -10.60
N LEU A 296 14.03 -10.47 -10.73
CA LEU A 296 14.94 -10.24 -11.86
C LEU A 296 14.29 -10.59 -13.19
N LEU A 297 13.58 -11.72 -13.29
CA LEU A 297 12.87 -12.12 -14.51
C LEU A 297 11.76 -11.12 -14.85
N LEU A 298 10.98 -10.66 -13.86
CA LEU A 298 9.95 -9.63 -14.07
C LEU A 298 10.54 -8.33 -14.62
N ARG A 299 11.72 -7.89 -14.14
CA ARG A 299 12.46 -6.73 -14.67
C ARG A 299 12.90 -6.91 -16.14
N GLN A 300 13.11 -8.14 -16.59
CA GLN A 300 13.38 -8.45 -18.00
C GLN A 300 12.09 -8.57 -18.84
N GLY A 301 10.93 -8.33 -18.23
CA GLY A 301 9.63 -8.54 -18.85
C GLY A 301 9.33 -10.02 -19.11
N ILE A 302 9.88 -10.93 -18.32
CA ILE A 302 9.67 -12.38 -18.37
C ILE A 302 8.78 -12.73 -17.17
N VAL A 303 7.63 -13.35 -17.40
CA VAL A 303 6.73 -13.78 -16.31
C VAL A 303 7.04 -15.24 -15.92
N PRO A 304 7.65 -15.51 -14.75
CA PRO A 304 7.90 -16.87 -14.30
C PRO A 304 6.67 -17.49 -13.62
N SER A 305 6.66 -18.82 -13.60
CA SER A 305 5.82 -19.63 -12.72
C SER A 305 6.67 -20.29 -11.63
N VAL A 306 6.44 -19.92 -10.38
CA VAL A 306 7.13 -20.44 -9.19
C VAL A 306 6.33 -21.61 -8.62
N TYR A 307 7.01 -22.73 -8.40
CA TYR A 307 6.45 -23.93 -7.79
C TYR A 307 7.32 -24.40 -6.63
N THR A 308 6.67 -24.83 -5.56
CA THR A 308 7.33 -25.42 -4.40
C THR A 308 7.12 -26.93 -4.42
N THR A 309 8.21 -27.68 -4.29
CA THR A 309 8.22 -29.13 -4.07
C THR A 309 8.43 -29.37 -2.58
N PRO A 310 7.45 -29.95 -1.86
CA PRO A 310 7.56 -30.18 -0.42
C PRO A 310 8.76 -31.05 -0.06
N ALA A 311 9.29 -30.84 1.14
CA ALA A 311 10.33 -31.70 1.71
C ALA A 311 9.86 -33.17 1.80
N ARG A 312 10.80 -34.10 1.61
CA ARG A 312 10.60 -35.56 1.75
C ARG A 312 11.71 -36.10 2.65
N PRO A 313 11.58 -37.29 3.26
CA PRO A 313 12.66 -37.87 4.06
C PRO A 313 14.01 -37.84 3.32
N GLY A 314 15.01 -37.19 3.92
CA GLY A 314 16.35 -36.99 3.34
C GLY A 314 16.48 -35.85 2.31
N HIS A 315 15.42 -35.09 2.01
CA HIS A 315 15.41 -34.01 1.02
C HIS A 315 14.71 -32.75 1.57
N GLN A 316 15.34 -31.60 1.39
CA GLN A 316 14.75 -30.30 1.75
C GLN A 316 13.68 -29.87 0.75
N GLU A 317 12.89 -28.85 1.13
CA GLU A 317 11.98 -28.17 0.22
C GLU A 317 12.77 -27.57 -0.95
N ALA A 318 12.24 -27.71 -2.17
CA ALA A 318 12.89 -27.24 -3.39
C ALA A 318 11.95 -26.38 -4.23
N TYR A 319 12.49 -25.35 -4.86
CA TYR A 319 11.76 -24.37 -5.64
C TYR A 319 12.12 -24.48 -7.12
N SER A 320 11.11 -24.55 -7.97
CA SER A 320 11.25 -24.60 -9.43
C SER A 320 10.65 -23.34 -10.05
N ILE A 321 11.43 -22.65 -10.86
CA ILE A 321 11.03 -21.43 -11.58
C ILE A 321 10.91 -21.80 -13.04
N PHE A 322 9.68 -22.01 -13.50
CA PHE A 322 9.38 -22.37 -14.88
C PHE A 322 9.06 -21.14 -15.71
N ILE A 323 9.51 -21.18 -16.97
CA ILE A 323 9.14 -20.20 -17.99
C ILE A 323 8.53 -20.99 -19.13
N THR A 324 7.25 -20.76 -19.40
CA THR A 324 6.44 -21.56 -20.36
C THR A 324 5.81 -20.71 -21.46
N GLY A 325 5.73 -19.39 -21.27
CA GLY A 325 5.20 -18.47 -22.27
C GLY A 325 6.14 -18.34 -23.47
N LYS A 326 5.59 -18.41 -24.69
CA LYS A 326 6.37 -18.27 -25.94
C LYS A 326 7.29 -17.03 -25.93
N ARG A 327 6.70 -15.86 -25.70
CA ARG A 327 7.40 -14.56 -25.60
C ARG A 327 8.49 -14.58 -24.53
N ASP A 328 8.16 -15.13 -23.37
CA ASP A 328 9.02 -15.12 -22.19
C ASP A 328 10.26 -16.02 -22.41
N ILE A 329 10.08 -17.13 -23.12
CA ILE A 329 11.16 -18.04 -23.51
C ILE A 329 12.02 -17.46 -24.61
N GLU A 330 11.44 -16.82 -25.62
CA GLU A 330 12.22 -16.13 -26.66
C GLU A 330 13.15 -15.07 -26.03
N ARG A 331 12.63 -14.29 -25.07
CA ARG A 331 13.40 -13.33 -24.29
C ARG A 331 14.50 -14.01 -23.47
N LEU A 332 14.17 -15.06 -22.71
CA LEU A 332 15.16 -15.80 -21.94
C LEU A 332 16.25 -16.40 -22.83
N ALA A 333 15.87 -17.06 -23.92
CA ALA A 333 16.77 -17.71 -24.87
C ALA A 333 17.75 -16.70 -25.48
N SER A 334 17.28 -15.49 -25.80
CA SER A 334 18.13 -14.36 -26.22
C SER A 334 19.14 -13.95 -25.15
N ILE A 335 18.74 -13.88 -23.88
CA ILE A 335 19.62 -13.55 -22.76
C ILE A 335 20.70 -14.63 -22.56
N VAL A 336 20.31 -15.90 -22.54
CA VAL A 336 21.23 -17.01 -22.19
C VAL A 336 22.06 -17.49 -23.38
N GLY A 337 21.69 -17.11 -24.60
CA GLY A 337 22.36 -17.52 -25.84
C GLY A 337 21.96 -18.91 -26.34
N SER A 338 20.73 -19.34 -26.04
CA SER A 338 20.18 -20.64 -26.45
C SER A 338 19.26 -20.50 -27.67
N LYS A 339 19.13 -21.55 -28.49
CA LYS A 339 18.19 -21.60 -29.62
C LYS A 339 16.94 -22.39 -29.24
N CYS A 340 15.75 -21.85 -29.51
CA CYS A 340 14.47 -22.58 -29.39
C CYS A 340 13.90 -22.75 -30.81
N SER A 341 13.84 -23.99 -31.32
CA SER A 341 13.61 -24.26 -32.74
C SER A 341 12.16 -24.50 -33.15
N ARG A 342 11.22 -24.60 -32.19
CA ARG A 342 9.78 -24.72 -32.47
C ARG A 342 8.95 -24.27 -31.28
N LEU A 343 8.06 -23.30 -31.50
CA LEU A 343 7.14 -22.79 -30.50
C LEU A 343 5.72 -23.12 -30.96
N PRO A 344 5.00 -24.06 -30.33
CA PRO A 344 3.64 -24.36 -30.72
C PRO A 344 2.75 -23.12 -30.58
N ALA A 345 1.69 -23.02 -31.38
CA ALA A 345 0.64 -22.01 -31.23
C ALA A 345 -0.07 -22.24 -29.88
N GLY A 346 0.47 -21.65 -28.81
CA GLY A 346 -0.12 -21.71 -27.48
C GLY A 346 -1.34 -20.80 -27.39
N LYS A 347 -2.27 -21.14 -26.49
CA LYS A 347 -3.29 -20.19 -26.04
C LYS A 347 -2.59 -18.94 -25.48
N PRO A 348 -3.14 -17.73 -25.70
CA PRO A 348 -2.57 -16.52 -25.13
C PRO A 348 -2.38 -16.68 -23.61
N PRO A 349 -1.26 -16.20 -23.05
CA PRO A 349 -1.00 -16.31 -21.63
C PRO A 349 -2.14 -15.64 -20.86
N SER A 350 -2.61 -16.31 -19.81
CA SER A 350 -3.62 -15.73 -18.94
C SER A 350 -3.06 -14.63 -18.05
N THR A 351 -1.74 -14.49 -17.95
CA THR A 351 -1.05 -13.39 -17.27
C THR A 351 -0.81 -12.25 -18.24
N ILE A 352 -0.89 -11.02 -17.73
CA ILE A 352 -0.70 -9.82 -18.55
C ILE A 352 0.43 -9.02 -17.93
N ILE A 353 1.43 -8.67 -18.71
CA ILE A 353 2.52 -7.80 -18.24
C ILE A 353 2.31 -6.42 -18.85
N GLY A 354 2.17 -5.42 -17.98
CA GLY A 354 2.17 -4.01 -18.33
C GLY A 354 3.56 -3.40 -18.16
N GLN A 355 3.62 -2.07 -18.15
CA GLN A 355 4.85 -1.33 -17.94
C GLN A 355 5.33 -1.39 -16.48
N ASN A 356 4.40 -1.20 -15.53
CA ASN A 356 4.71 -1.11 -14.09
C ASN A 356 4.27 -2.33 -13.29
N PHE A 357 3.38 -3.17 -13.84
CA PHE A 357 2.78 -4.28 -13.13
C PHE A 357 2.72 -5.55 -14.00
N VAL A 358 2.74 -6.68 -13.32
CA VAL A 358 2.26 -7.95 -13.85
C VAL A 358 0.92 -8.30 -13.18
N MET A 359 -0.06 -8.61 -14.03
CA MET A 359 -1.43 -8.92 -13.68
C MET A 359 -1.55 -10.44 -13.70
N VAL A 360 -1.73 -11.02 -12.51
CA VAL A 360 -1.67 -12.47 -12.33
C VAL A 360 -3.03 -13.00 -11.89
N PRO A 361 -3.64 -13.92 -12.65
CA PRO A 361 -4.91 -14.50 -12.25
C PRO A 361 -4.80 -15.23 -10.91
N VAL A 362 -5.79 -15.05 -10.05
CA VAL A 362 -6.01 -15.86 -8.87
C VAL A 362 -6.45 -17.26 -9.33
N ALA A 363 -5.64 -18.26 -9.00
CA ALA A 363 -5.86 -19.65 -9.39
C ALA A 363 -6.77 -20.38 -8.39
N GLU A 364 -6.58 -20.10 -7.11
CA GLU A 364 -7.24 -20.79 -6.01
C GLU A 364 -7.27 -19.88 -4.79
N ILE A 365 -8.32 -20.03 -4.00
CA ILE A 365 -8.51 -19.36 -2.72
C ILE A 365 -8.95 -20.44 -1.74
N GLU A 366 -8.17 -20.63 -0.69
CA GLU A 366 -8.47 -21.52 0.42
C GLU A 366 -8.73 -20.69 1.67
N THR A 367 -9.62 -21.19 2.53
CA THR A 367 -9.88 -20.56 3.83
C THR A 367 -9.67 -21.57 4.95
N PHE A 368 -9.18 -21.11 6.09
CA PHE A 368 -8.96 -21.95 7.26
C PHE A 368 -8.99 -21.12 8.55
N GLU A 369 -9.38 -21.73 9.66
CA GLU A 369 -9.38 -21.09 10.98
C GLU A 369 -7.95 -21.00 11.52
N TYR A 370 -7.62 -19.87 12.15
CA TYR A 370 -6.31 -19.61 12.74
C TYR A 370 -6.48 -18.93 14.10
N ASP A 371 -5.68 -19.35 15.09
CA ASP A 371 -5.51 -18.66 16.37
C ASP A 371 -4.01 -18.47 16.63
N GLY A 372 -3.53 -17.24 16.52
CA GLY A 372 -2.12 -16.92 16.70
C GLY A 372 -1.78 -15.48 16.34
N LEU A 373 -0.49 -15.14 16.36
CA LEU A 373 -0.04 -13.79 16.02
C LEU A 373 -0.14 -13.53 14.52
N VAL A 374 -0.50 -12.31 14.15
CA VAL A 374 -0.49 -11.78 12.78
C VAL A 374 0.21 -10.43 12.76
N TRP A 375 0.76 -10.06 11.61
CA TRP A 375 1.63 -8.88 11.46
C TRP A 375 1.19 -7.96 10.32
N ASN A 376 1.52 -6.68 10.44
CA ASN A 376 1.36 -5.66 9.39
C ASN A 376 2.49 -4.61 9.51
N LEU A 377 2.72 -3.80 8.48
CA LEU A 377 3.76 -2.77 8.41
C LEU A 377 3.16 -1.42 8.05
N GLU A 378 3.62 -0.33 8.68
CA GLU A 378 3.44 1.02 8.15
C GLU A 378 4.63 1.40 7.27
N VAL A 379 4.35 1.97 6.10
CA VAL A 379 5.36 2.27 5.06
C VAL A 379 5.17 3.70 4.60
N GLU A 380 6.26 4.48 4.66
CA GLU A 380 6.22 5.89 4.29
C GLU A 380 5.80 6.09 2.83
N GLU A 381 5.18 7.24 2.56
CA GLU A 381 4.74 7.72 1.24
C GLU A 381 3.64 6.90 0.57
N VAL A 382 3.85 5.59 0.38
CA VAL A 382 3.04 4.71 -0.45
C VAL A 382 2.06 3.84 0.31
N HIS A 383 2.19 3.73 1.64
CA HIS A 383 1.26 3.00 2.50
C HIS A 383 1.00 1.56 2.02
N SER A 384 2.04 0.92 1.48
CA SER A 384 1.94 -0.41 0.88
C SER A 384 3.24 -1.19 0.95
N TYR A 385 3.15 -2.51 0.89
CA TYR A 385 4.29 -3.41 0.77
C TYR A 385 3.91 -4.65 -0.05
N VAL A 386 4.91 -5.37 -0.56
CA VAL A 386 4.71 -6.51 -1.47
C VAL A 386 5.10 -7.82 -0.81
N SER A 387 4.18 -8.79 -0.79
CA SER A 387 4.41 -10.19 -0.36
C SER A 387 4.83 -11.08 -1.54
N GLU A 388 4.87 -12.41 -1.37
CA GLU A 388 5.25 -13.35 -2.43
C GLU A 388 4.42 -13.20 -3.71
N CYS A 389 3.12 -12.89 -3.62
CA CYS A 389 2.26 -12.83 -4.80
C CYS A 389 1.26 -11.68 -4.84
N ALA A 390 1.26 -10.80 -3.83
CA ALA A 390 0.28 -9.72 -3.69
C ALA A 390 0.93 -8.40 -3.22
N THR A 391 0.27 -7.30 -3.58
CA THR A 391 0.58 -5.95 -3.06
C THR A 391 -0.46 -5.61 -2.01
N LEU A 392 -0.02 -5.17 -0.83
CA LEU A 392 -0.77 -5.06 0.42
C LEU A 392 -0.77 -3.62 0.95
N HIS A 393 -1.80 -3.19 1.71
CA HIS A 393 -1.98 -1.80 2.19
C HIS A 393 -2.17 -1.70 3.73
N ASN A 394 -1.96 -0.53 4.37
CA ASN A 394 -1.81 -0.40 5.84
C ASN A 394 -2.57 0.71 6.66
N CYS A 395 -3.49 1.56 6.14
CA CYS A 395 -4.05 2.70 6.93
C CYS A 395 -5.61 2.82 7.03
N GLY A 396 -6.13 3.32 8.17
CA GLY A 396 -7.57 3.55 8.47
C GLY A 396 -8.25 4.73 7.74
N ASP A 397 -7.48 5.69 7.21
CA ASP A 397 -7.99 6.72 6.28
C ASP A 397 -8.65 6.07 5.03
N PHE A 398 -8.32 4.82 4.73
CA PHE A 398 -8.91 4.05 3.64
C PHE A 398 -10.41 3.77 3.84
N GLY A 399 -10.86 3.61 5.09
CA GLY A 399 -12.28 3.45 5.40
C GLY A 399 -13.09 4.68 4.99
N ILE A 400 -12.53 5.87 5.22
CA ILE A 400 -13.13 7.16 4.82
C ILE A 400 -13.06 7.33 3.30
N LEU A 401 -11.90 7.09 2.68
CA LEU A 401 -11.73 7.17 1.23
C LEU A 401 -12.74 6.28 0.49
N ASN A 402 -12.85 5.01 0.88
CA ASN A 402 -13.82 4.08 0.32
C ASN A 402 -15.25 4.58 0.50
N ALA A 403 -15.59 5.06 1.70
CA ALA A 403 -16.94 5.53 1.97
C ALA A 403 -17.31 6.75 1.12
N VAL A 404 -16.38 7.69 0.90
CA VAL A 404 -16.60 8.83 -0.01
C VAL A 404 -16.80 8.35 -1.44
N GLN A 405 -15.91 7.51 -1.99
CA GLN A 405 -16.04 7.00 -3.35
C GLN A 405 -17.35 6.23 -3.56
N MET A 406 -17.76 5.41 -2.59
CA MET A 406 -19.02 4.67 -2.64
C MET A 406 -20.24 5.57 -2.53
N ALA A 407 -20.22 6.58 -1.66
CA ALA A 407 -21.32 7.54 -1.52
C ALA A 407 -21.53 8.31 -2.83
N LEU A 408 -20.45 8.80 -3.45
CA LEU A 408 -20.50 9.49 -4.75
C LEU A 408 -21.06 8.57 -5.85
N ALA A 409 -20.61 7.32 -5.90
CA ALA A 409 -21.09 6.34 -6.88
C ALA A 409 -22.57 5.95 -6.65
N GLU A 410 -23.02 5.84 -5.40
CA GLU A 410 -24.41 5.52 -5.08
C GLU A 410 -25.38 6.69 -5.30
N LEU A 411 -24.89 7.93 -5.24
CA LEU A 411 -25.64 9.13 -5.59
C LEU A 411 -25.63 9.43 -7.10
N ASP A 412 -24.92 8.62 -7.89
CA ASP A 412 -24.77 8.78 -9.34
C ASP A 412 -24.26 10.18 -9.73
N LEU A 413 -23.34 10.73 -8.92
CA LEU A 413 -22.77 12.05 -9.17
C LEU A 413 -21.68 11.97 -10.24
N GLU A 414 -21.83 12.77 -11.28
CA GLU A 414 -20.83 12.88 -12.33
C GLU A 414 -19.52 13.48 -11.78
N PRO A 415 -18.35 12.88 -12.06
CA PRO A 415 -17.08 13.34 -11.50
C PRO A 415 -16.77 14.82 -11.67
N HIS A 416 -17.16 15.42 -12.79
CA HIS A 416 -16.91 16.82 -13.12
C HIS A 416 -17.85 17.80 -12.36
N ARG A 417 -18.86 17.28 -11.67
CA ARG A 417 -19.74 18.06 -10.78
C ARG A 417 -19.32 18.02 -9.31
N VAL A 418 -18.29 17.24 -8.98
CA VAL A 418 -17.81 17.07 -7.60
C VAL A 418 -16.44 17.73 -7.44
N ALA A 419 -16.30 18.55 -6.40
CA ALA A 419 -15.03 19.14 -5.99
C ALA A 419 -14.72 18.77 -4.55
N VAL A 420 -13.58 18.10 -4.33
CA VAL A 420 -13.09 17.66 -3.02
C VAL A 420 -11.93 18.58 -2.59
N PHE A 421 -12.17 19.37 -1.55
CA PHE A 421 -11.18 20.25 -0.94
C PHE A 421 -10.57 19.55 0.28
N SER A 422 -9.26 19.64 0.45
CA SER A 422 -8.59 19.08 1.63
C SER A 422 -7.64 20.06 2.32
N GLY A 423 -7.49 19.89 3.63
CA GLY A 423 -6.45 20.56 4.43
C GLY A 423 -5.10 19.84 4.35
N ILE A 424 -4.19 20.10 5.30
CA ILE A 424 -2.86 19.45 5.38
C ILE A 424 -2.85 18.38 6.46
N GLY A 425 -2.38 17.17 6.11
CA GLY A 425 -2.28 16.01 7.01
C GLY A 425 -2.34 14.70 6.22
N CYS A 426 -2.36 13.55 6.91
CA CYS A 426 -2.65 12.27 6.27
C CYS A 426 -4.03 12.30 5.58
N SER A 427 -5.02 12.84 6.31
CA SER A 427 -6.36 13.17 5.81
C SER A 427 -6.35 14.10 4.59
N GLY A 428 -5.40 15.03 4.54
CA GLY A 428 -5.21 15.99 3.45
C GLY A 428 -4.95 15.35 2.09
N LYS A 429 -4.46 14.10 2.05
CA LYS A 429 -4.14 13.42 0.80
C LYS A 429 -5.36 12.83 0.08
N THR A 430 -6.51 12.76 0.74
CA THR A 430 -7.76 12.15 0.23
C THR A 430 -8.13 12.52 -1.22
N PRO A 431 -8.14 13.80 -1.65
CA PRO A 431 -8.54 14.15 -3.02
C PRO A 431 -7.61 13.58 -4.10
N HIS A 432 -6.34 13.27 -3.79
CA HIS A 432 -5.41 12.66 -4.76
C HIS A 432 -5.79 11.22 -5.12
N TYR A 433 -6.68 10.60 -4.33
CA TYR A 433 -7.11 9.21 -4.50
C TYR A 433 -8.54 9.10 -5.03
N ILE A 434 -9.18 10.21 -5.41
CA ILE A 434 -10.55 10.24 -5.92
C ILE A 434 -10.52 10.81 -7.34
N ASN A 435 -11.23 10.15 -8.26
CA ASN A 435 -11.32 10.61 -9.65
C ASN A 435 -12.38 11.72 -9.80
N THR A 436 -12.11 12.91 -9.24
CA THR A 436 -12.93 14.14 -9.31
C THR A 436 -12.02 15.37 -9.32
N TYR A 437 -12.56 16.59 -9.27
CA TYR A 437 -11.72 17.77 -9.01
C TYR A 437 -11.20 17.73 -7.57
N GLY A 438 -9.88 17.63 -7.41
CA GLY A 438 -9.21 17.63 -6.11
C GLY A 438 -8.42 18.91 -5.87
N ILE A 439 -8.67 19.59 -4.74
CA ILE A 439 -7.96 20.81 -4.36
C ILE A 439 -7.35 20.62 -2.97
N HIS A 440 -6.04 20.42 -2.93
CA HIS A 440 -5.26 20.32 -1.69
C HIS A 440 -4.79 21.72 -1.29
N THR A 441 -5.33 22.22 -0.17
CA THR A 441 -5.23 23.64 0.22
C THR A 441 -4.11 23.87 1.25
N LEU A 442 -4.25 24.90 2.09
CA LEU A 442 -3.34 25.20 3.20
C LEU A 442 -3.88 24.65 4.52
N HIS A 443 -2.99 24.51 5.50
CA HIS A 443 -3.34 23.94 6.80
C HIS A 443 -4.44 24.77 7.50
N GLY A 444 -5.57 24.13 7.79
CA GLY A 444 -6.78 24.73 8.36
C GLY A 444 -7.45 25.76 7.47
N ARG A 445 -7.23 25.72 6.15
CA ARG A 445 -7.87 26.63 5.18
C ARG A 445 -8.82 25.90 4.23
N VAL A 446 -9.15 24.65 4.49
CA VAL A 446 -10.07 23.88 3.63
C VAL A 446 -11.46 24.54 3.48
N LEU A 447 -12.07 24.97 4.59
CA LEU A 447 -13.43 25.54 4.59
C LEU A 447 -13.54 26.90 3.86
N PRO A 448 -12.58 27.84 3.98
CA PRO A 448 -12.57 29.06 3.18
C PRO A 448 -12.56 28.79 1.67
N TYR A 449 -11.70 27.87 1.20
CA TYR A 449 -11.62 27.53 -0.22
C TYR A 449 -12.91 26.83 -0.69
N ALA A 450 -13.41 25.86 0.08
CA ALA A 450 -14.67 25.17 -0.22
C ALA A 450 -15.85 26.15 -0.29
N THR A 451 -15.92 27.12 0.63
CA THR A 451 -16.93 28.18 0.63
C THR A 451 -16.86 29.03 -0.63
N GLY A 452 -15.66 29.50 -1.00
CA GLY A 452 -15.48 30.29 -2.22
C GLY A 452 -15.94 29.53 -3.48
N ALA A 453 -15.59 28.25 -3.59
CA ALA A 453 -15.99 27.42 -4.71
C ALA A 453 -17.50 27.21 -4.79
N LYS A 454 -18.15 26.87 -3.66
CA LYS A 454 -19.59 26.64 -3.61
C LYS A 454 -20.40 27.91 -3.92
N LEU A 455 -19.96 29.07 -3.42
CA LEU A 455 -20.65 30.34 -3.68
C LEU A 455 -20.38 30.89 -5.09
N ALA A 456 -19.23 30.57 -5.70
CA ALA A 456 -18.96 30.94 -7.09
C ALA A 456 -19.75 30.06 -8.06
N ASN A 457 -19.92 28.76 -7.74
CA ASN A 457 -20.65 27.79 -8.55
C ASN A 457 -21.52 26.88 -7.66
N PRO A 458 -22.78 27.27 -7.37
CA PRO A 458 -23.67 26.53 -6.47
C PRO A 458 -24.10 25.15 -6.99
N ASP A 459 -23.90 24.87 -8.29
CA ASP A 459 -24.25 23.59 -8.92
C ASP A 459 -23.22 22.47 -8.65
N LEU A 460 -22.07 22.81 -8.07
CA LEU A 460 -21.06 21.84 -7.65
C LEU A 460 -21.46 21.19 -6.33
N THR A 461 -21.26 19.87 -6.25
CA THR A 461 -21.21 19.15 -4.98
C THR A 461 -19.83 19.37 -4.37
N VAL A 462 -19.79 20.12 -3.27
CA VAL A 462 -18.54 20.48 -2.59
C VAL A 462 -18.38 19.65 -1.32
N ILE A 463 -17.29 18.88 -1.27
CA ILE A 463 -16.89 18.09 -0.11
C ILE A 463 -15.59 18.68 0.42
N ALA A 464 -15.56 19.00 1.71
CA ALA A 464 -14.36 19.36 2.44
C ALA A 464 -13.92 18.19 3.31
N VAL A 465 -12.62 17.90 3.35
CA VAL A 465 -12.02 16.88 4.22
C VAL A 465 -10.84 17.45 4.99
N GLY A 466 -10.71 17.13 6.28
CA GLY A 466 -9.61 17.63 7.09
C GLY A 466 -9.37 16.77 8.32
N GLY A 467 -8.14 16.79 8.83
CA GLY A 467 -7.84 16.18 10.12
C GLY A 467 -8.43 17.00 11.27
N ASP A 468 -8.65 16.38 12.41
CA ASP A 468 -8.98 17.06 13.67
C ASP A 468 -8.06 18.24 13.99
N GLY A 469 -6.76 18.12 13.76
CA GLY A 469 -5.80 19.22 13.89
C GLY A 469 -5.94 20.36 12.89
N ASP A 470 -6.22 19.99 11.65
CA ASP A 470 -6.42 20.94 10.57
C ASP A 470 -7.71 21.76 10.81
N GLY A 471 -8.82 21.07 11.05
CA GLY A 471 -10.15 21.65 11.18
C GLY A 471 -10.42 22.33 12.50
N LEU A 472 -10.00 21.73 13.61
CA LEU A 472 -10.34 22.18 14.97
C LEU A 472 -9.18 22.83 15.71
N GLY A 473 -7.97 22.77 15.16
CA GLY A 473 -6.82 23.50 15.66
C GLY A 473 -6.69 24.83 14.93
N ILE A 474 -5.78 24.88 13.95
CA ILE A 474 -5.51 26.09 13.17
C ILE A 474 -6.72 26.56 12.32
N GLY A 475 -7.64 25.65 11.98
CA GLY A 475 -8.86 25.92 11.22
C GLY A 475 -10.08 26.30 12.06
N ALA A 476 -10.00 26.28 13.41
CA ALA A 476 -11.17 26.42 14.28
C ALA A 476 -12.01 27.68 14.02
N GLY A 477 -11.36 28.81 13.75
CA GLY A 477 -12.06 30.05 13.41
C GLY A 477 -12.86 29.93 12.11
N HIS A 478 -12.34 29.21 11.12
CA HIS A 478 -13.07 28.97 9.87
C HIS A 478 -14.17 27.92 10.03
N PHE A 479 -13.95 26.91 10.87
CA PHE A 479 -14.97 25.94 11.26
C PHE A 479 -16.21 26.63 11.85
N VAL A 480 -16.02 27.48 12.85
CA VAL A 480 -17.11 28.25 13.47
C VAL A 480 -17.84 29.12 12.45
N ASN A 481 -17.09 29.80 11.58
CA ASN A 481 -17.69 30.69 10.58
C ASN A 481 -18.36 29.96 9.40
N ALA A 482 -18.05 28.69 9.16
CA ALA A 482 -18.77 27.88 8.18
C ALA A 482 -20.18 27.55 8.68
N GLY A 483 -20.31 27.09 9.94
CA GLY A 483 -21.60 26.85 10.59
C GLY A 483 -22.51 28.08 10.56
N ARG A 484 -22.00 29.26 10.92
CA ARG A 484 -22.77 30.53 10.90
C ARG A 484 -23.38 30.86 9.54
N ARG A 485 -22.66 30.54 8.47
CA ARG A 485 -23.12 30.84 7.10
C ARG A 485 -24.13 29.82 6.62
N ASN A 486 -24.02 28.56 7.04
CA ASN A 486 -24.84 27.46 6.56
C ASN A 486 -24.74 27.29 5.03
N VAL A 487 -23.51 27.36 4.50
CA VAL A 487 -23.24 27.09 3.07
C VAL A 487 -23.42 25.59 2.81
N ASP A 488 -24.01 25.22 1.67
CA ASP A 488 -24.26 23.84 1.27
C ASP A 488 -22.94 23.08 0.95
N ILE A 489 -22.30 22.59 2.01
CA ILE A 489 -21.00 21.91 1.99
C ILE A 489 -21.02 20.77 2.99
N THR A 490 -20.54 19.60 2.56
CA THR A 490 -20.26 18.47 3.46
C THR A 490 -18.82 18.54 3.96
N TYR A 491 -18.62 18.68 5.27
CA TYR A 491 -17.31 18.63 5.91
C TYR A 491 -17.11 17.33 6.69
N ILE A 492 -16.11 16.54 6.27
CA ILE A 492 -15.75 15.26 6.88
C ILE A 492 -14.46 15.43 7.68
N LEU A 493 -14.56 15.26 8.99
CA LEU A 493 -13.42 15.34 9.90
C LEU A 493 -12.83 13.94 10.13
N HIS A 494 -11.53 13.81 9.88
CA HIS A 494 -10.76 12.63 10.24
C HIS A 494 -10.29 12.81 11.69
N ASN A 495 -10.99 12.17 12.63
CA ASN A 495 -10.75 12.31 14.06
C ASN A 495 -9.96 11.11 14.60
N ASN A 496 -8.65 11.29 14.70
CA ASN A 496 -7.72 10.24 15.14
C ASN A 496 -6.97 10.59 16.44
N GLY A 497 -7.20 11.78 16.98
CA GLY A 497 -6.60 12.25 18.22
C GLY A 497 -5.15 12.76 18.08
N VAL A 498 -4.58 12.77 16.87
CA VAL A 498 -3.14 13.04 16.68
C VAL A 498 -2.81 13.74 15.36
N TYR A 499 -1.74 14.55 15.35
CA TYR A 499 -1.18 15.06 14.11
C TYR A 499 -0.28 14.01 13.44
N GLY A 500 -0.91 13.05 12.74
CA GLY A 500 -0.20 11.91 12.17
C GLY A 500 0.97 12.29 11.26
N LEU A 501 0.75 13.22 10.31
CA LEU A 501 1.78 13.62 9.34
C LEU A 501 3.01 14.25 10.01
N THR A 502 2.85 14.90 11.16
CA THR A 502 3.93 15.58 11.89
C THR A 502 4.50 14.76 13.04
N LYS A 503 4.28 13.44 13.04
CA LYS A 503 4.78 12.47 14.04
C LYS A 503 3.99 12.40 15.34
N GLY A 504 2.68 12.63 15.30
CA GLY A 504 1.76 12.17 16.34
C GLY A 504 1.61 13.06 17.57
N GLN A 505 1.77 14.38 17.44
CA GLN A 505 1.43 15.32 18.53
C GLN A 505 -0.07 15.26 18.84
N ALA A 506 -0.45 15.65 20.06
CA ALA A 506 -1.85 15.67 20.49
C ALA A 506 -2.69 16.58 19.59
N SER A 507 -3.76 16.04 19.00
CA SER A 507 -4.74 16.86 18.30
C SER A 507 -5.75 17.50 19.28
N PRO A 508 -6.55 18.48 18.83
CA PRO A 508 -7.57 19.12 19.68
C PRO A 508 -8.63 18.17 20.21
N THR A 509 -8.79 16.97 19.67
CA THR A 509 -9.79 15.99 20.17
C THR A 509 -9.23 15.06 21.24
N LEU A 510 -7.91 15.00 21.41
CA LEU A 510 -7.28 14.19 22.44
C LEU A 510 -7.54 14.79 23.84
N LYS A 511 -8.00 13.96 24.78
CA LYS A 511 -8.38 14.44 26.12
C LYS A 511 -7.17 14.83 26.97
N LEU A 512 -7.41 15.69 27.97
CA LEU A 512 -6.43 16.06 28.99
C LEU A 512 -5.94 14.82 29.73
N GLY A 513 -4.63 14.74 29.97
CA GLY A 513 -3.99 13.65 30.69
C GLY A 513 -3.85 12.35 29.90
N VAL A 514 -4.39 12.25 28.68
CA VAL A 514 -4.19 11.09 27.80
C VAL A 514 -2.77 11.15 27.23
N GLN A 515 -2.04 10.04 27.35
CA GLN A 515 -0.68 9.90 26.81
C GLN A 515 -0.65 8.76 25.79
N THR A 516 -0.71 9.10 24.50
CA THR A 516 -0.45 8.12 23.44
C THR A 516 1.04 7.78 23.37
N LYS A 517 1.41 6.68 22.74
CA LYS A 517 2.81 6.26 22.54
C LYS A 517 3.70 7.33 21.89
N SER A 518 3.11 8.22 21.10
CA SER A 518 3.81 9.31 20.43
C SER A 518 4.13 10.50 21.34
N LEU A 519 3.46 10.61 22.49
CA LEU A 519 3.63 11.73 23.42
C LEU A 519 4.67 11.40 24.51
N PRO A 520 5.69 12.26 24.70
CA PRO A 520 6.70 12.04 25.75
C PRO A 520 6.13 12.22 27.16
N GLN A 521 5.07 13.02 27.29
CA GLN A 521 4.35 13.29 28.54
C GLN A 521 2.85 13.34 28.26
N PRO A 522 1.99 13.12 29.27
CA PRO A 522 0.55 13.25 29.12
C PRO A 522 0.12 14.57 28.49
N ASN A 523 -0.89 14.52 27.63
CA ASN A 523 -1.42 15.72 26.99
C ASN A 523 -1.85 16.76 28.05
N ILE A 524 -1.34 17.98 27.92
CA ILE A 524 -1.61 19.08 28.84
C ILE A 524 -2.83 19.93 28.44
N ASN A 525 -3.35 19.71 27.22
CA ASN A 525 -4.46 20.50 26.68
C ASN A 525 -5.81 19.80 26.95
N GLN A 526 -6.84 20.60 27.18
CA GLN A 526 -8.21 20.10 27.21
C GLN A 526 -8.68 19.74 25.79
N GLY A 527 -9.28 18.55 25.66
CA GLY A 527 -9.90 18.12 24.40
C GLY A 527 -11.19 18.90 24.10
N VAL A 528 -11.35 19.31 22.85
CA VAL A 528 -12.55 19.91 22.29
C VAL A 528 -13.46 18.81 21.76
N ASN A 529 -14.74 18.83 22.15
CA ASN A 529 -15.73 17.94 21.54
C ASN A 529 -16.22 18.54 20.21
N PRO A 530 -15.95 17.89 19.07
CA PRO A 530 -16.31 18.41 17.75
C PRO A 530 -17.82 18.62 17.58
N LEU A 531 -18.65 17.76 18.17
CA LEU A 531 -20.10 17.83 18.04
C LEU A 531 -20.67 19.08 18.74
N PHE A 532 -20.16 19.40 19.94
CA PHE A 532 -20.54 20.61 20.66
C PHE A 532 -20.10 21.88 19.93
N LEU A 533 -18.87 21.88 19.41
CA LEU A 533 -18.39 23.02 18.66
C LEU A 533 -19.23 23.23 17.39
N ALA A 534 -19.63 22.15 16.71
CA ALA A 534 -20.50 22.20 15.55
C ALA A 534 -21.89 22.76 15.91
N LEU A 535 -22.49 22.29 17.00
CA LEU A 535 -23.78 22.79 17.48
C LEU A 535 -23.70 24.29 17.79
N ALA A 536 -22.71 24.69 18.60
CA ALA A 536 -22.51 26.08 18.98
C ALA A 536 -22.18 26.99 17.79
N ALA A 537 -21.51 26.46 16.76
CA ALA A 537 -21.22 27.18 15.52
C ALA A 537 -22.43 27.34 14.60
N GLY A 538 -23.52 26.58 14.82
CA GLY A 538 -24.73 26.64 14.01
C GLY A 538 -24.75 25.71 12.80
N TYR A 539 -23.99 24.60 12.83
CA TYR A 539 -24.14 23.57 11.81
C TYR A 539 -25.55 22.97 11.86
N THR A 540 -26.16 22.80 10.69
CA THR A 540 -27.55 22.35 10.56
C THR A 540 -27.67 20.85 10.32
N PHE A 541 -26.57 20.19 9.96
CA PHE A 541 -26.46 18.73 9.99
C PHE A 541 -25.21 18.34 10.76
N ILE A 542 -25.36 17.53 11.81
CA ILE A 542 -24.28 17.07 12.67
C ILE A 542 -24.39 15.57 12.83
N ALA A 543 -23.35 14.85 12.44
CA ALA A 543 -23.28 13.41 12.56
C ALA A 543 -21.93 12.96 13.13
N ARG A 544 -21.92 11.78 13.76
CA ARG A 544 -20.70 11.05 14.09
C ARG A 544 -20.75 9.69 13.42
N SER A 545 -19.63 9.24 12.87
CA SER A 545 -19.52 7.89 12.31
C SER A 545 -18.16 7.29 12.63
N TYR A 546 -17.93 6.05 12.18
CA TYR A 546 -16.73 5.30 12.45
C TYR A 546 -16.11 4.80 11.15
N ALA A 547 -14.81 5.01 10.98
CA ALA A 547 -14.07 4.65 9.76
C ALA A 547 -14.13 3.14 9.44
N TYR A 548 -14.33 2.28 10.44
CA TYR A 548 -14.46 0.83 10.24
C TYR A 548 -15.90 0.32 10.14
N ASP A 549 -16.93 1.16 10.27
CA ASP A 549 -18.29 0.85 9.81
C ASP A 549 -18.58 1.58 8.50
N ILE A 550 -17.97 1.09 7.41
CA ILE A 550 -18.04 1.72 6.08
C ILE A 550 -19.50 1.83 5.59
N LYS A 551 -20.37 0.84 5.88
CA LYS A 551 -21.80 0.92 5.49
C LYS A 551 -22.46 2.14 6.10
N HIS A 552 -22.26 2.29 7.40
CA HIS A 552 -22.84 3.38 8.15
C HIS A 552 -22.25 4.71 7.67
N LEU A 553 -20.92 4.79 7.51
CA LEU A 553 -20.27 5.99 7.00
C LEU A 553 -20.75 6.40 5.60
N VAL A 554 -20.91 5.45 4.65
CA VAL A 554 -21.51 5.72 3.34
C VAL A 554 -22.91 6.30 3.48
N SER A 555 -23.76 5.71 4.33
CA SER A 555 -25.12 6.20 4.58
C SER A 555 -25.12 7.64 5.11
N ILE A 556 -24.26 7.94 6.09
CA ILE A 556 -24.14 9.26 6.71
C ILE A 556 -23.60 10.29 5.71
N ILE A 557 -22.58 9.95 4.91
CA ILE A 557 -22.03 10.85 3.87
C ILE A 557 -23.12 11.18 2.83
N LYS A 558 -23.91 10.20 2.40
CA LYS A 558 -25.02 10.45 1.45
C LYS A 558 -26.06 11.40 2.02
N GLN A 559 -26.43 11.23 3.30
CA GLN A 559 -27.36 12.13 3.98
C GLN A 559 -26.79 13.53 4.13
N ALA A 560 -25.49 13.66 4.42
CA ALA A 560 -24.80 14.94 4.52
C ALA A 560 -24.72 15.67 3.16
N ILE A 561 -24.45 14.96 2.07
CA ILE A 561 -24.43 15.53 0.70
C ILE A 561 -25.82 15.98 0.26
N ALA A 562 -26.87 15.27 0.68
CA ALA A 562 -28.26 15.61 0.37
C ALA A 562 -28.84 16.75 1.25
N HIS A 563 -28.12 17.15 2.30
CA HIS A 563 -28.58 18.17 3.23
C HIS A 563 -28.36 19.57 2.67
N ASN A 564 -29.40 20.41 2.65
CA ASN A 564 -29.32 21.79 2.16
C ASN A 564 -28.73 22.72 3.24
N GLY A 565 -27.41 22.72 3.36
CA GLY A 565 -26.70 23.55 4.33
C GLY A 565 -25.35 22.96 4.74
N SER A 566 -24.76 23.50 5.79
CA SER A 566 -23.47 23.02 6.29
C SER A 566 -23.66 21.72 7.07
N ALA A 567 -23.14 20.64 6.49
CA ALA A 567 -23.14 19.31 7.09
C ALA A 567 -21.78 18.96 7.65
N PHE A 568 -21.73 18.56 8.92
CA PHE A 568 -20.52 18.15 9.61
C PHE A 568 -20.58 16.68 10.01
N ILE A 569 -19.52 15.93 9.70
CA ILE A 569 -19.37 14.53 10.04
C ILE A 569 -18.07 14.36 10.84
N ASP A 570 -18.19 14.06 12.13
CA ASP A 570 -17.10 13.61 12.99
C ASP A 570 -16.83 12.12 12.73
N VAL A 571 -15.76 11.78 12.01
CA VAL A 571 -15.42 10.37 11.74
C VAL A 571 -14.34 9.90 12.69
N LEU A 572 -14.74 9.06 13.64
CA LEU A 572 -13.82 8.34 14.50
C LEU A 572 -12.93 7.46 13.64
N GLN A 573 -11.62 7.73 13.63
CA GLN A 573 -10.67 7.14 12.70
C GLN A 573 -9.41 6.72 13.46
N PRO A 574 -9.20 5.43 13.74
CA PRO A 574 -7.99 5.00 14.43
C PRO A 574 -6.71 5.36 13.65
N CYS A 575 -5.70 5.83 14.37
CA CYS A 575 -4.34 6.01 13.85
C CYS A 575 -3.42 4.98 14.52
N PRO A 576 -3.22 3.78 13.92
CA PRO A 576 -2.41 2.74 14.52
C PRO A 576 -0.96 3.18 14.74
N THR A 577 -0.50 4.14 13.92
CA THR A 577 0.86 4.68 13.96
C THR A 577 1.15 5.51 15.20
N TYR A 578 0.20 6.22 15.78
CA TYR A 578 0.54 7.17 16.86
C TYR A 578 -0.41 7.11 18.05
N ASN A 579 -1.67 6.73 17.84
CA ASN A 579 -2.67 6.62 18.90
C ASN A 579 -2.96 5.15 19.18
N ASP A 580 -2.21 4.58 20.12
CA ASP A 580 -2.33 3.22 20.64
C ASP A 580 -3.42 3.05 21.71
N ILE A 581 -4.18 4.12 22.00
CA ILE A 581 -5.28 4.10 22.98
C ILE A 581 -6.61 3.93 22.26
N ASN A 582 -6.94 4.84 21.35
CA ASN A 582 -8.19 4.79 20.59
C ASN A 582 -8.03 3.92 19.34
N THR A 583 -7.64 2.66 19.56
CA THR A 583 -7.42 1.69 18.50
C THR A 583 -8.75 1.14 17.96
N ARG A 584 -8.65 0.35 16.89
CA ARG A 584 -9.70 -0.56 16.45
C ARG A 584 -10.36 -1.26 17.63
N GLU A 585 -9.51 -1.97 18.38
CA GLU A 585 -9.92 -2.95 19.38
C GLU A 585 -10.58 -2.24 20.55
N TRP A 586 -10.12 -1.02 20.83
CA TRP A 586 -10.79 -0.18 21.79
C TRP A 586 -12.20 0.18 21.34
N TYR A 587 -12.40 0.74 20.14
CA TYR A 587 -13.76 1.00 19.64
C TYR A 587 -14.61 -0.27 19.49
N GLY A 588 -13.96 -1.40 19.18
CA GLY A 588 -14.55 -2.73 19.02
C GLY A 588 -14.95 -3.44 20.32
N GLY A 589 -14.44 -2.97 21.46
CA GLY A 589 -14.78 -3.51 22.77
C GLY A 589 -14.13 -4.84 23.10
N GLU A 590 -12.95 -5.14 22.55
CA GLU A 590 -12.23 -6.41 22.77
C GLU A 590 -11.87 -6.65 24.22
N ASP A 591 -11.64 -5.57 24.96
CA ASP A 591 -11.42 -5.52 26.41
C ASP A 591 -12.73 -5.64 27.22
N ARG A 592 -13.89 -5.64 26.56
CA ARG A 592 -15.23 -5.69 27.16
C ARG A 592 -16.03 -6.83 26.54
N LYS A 593 -15.85 -8.04 27.07
CA LYS A 593 -16.55 -9.23 26.58
C LYS A 593 -17.84 -9.47 27.35
N ASP A 594 -18.90 -9.81 26.62
CA ASP A 594 -20.16 -10.27 27.19
C ASP A 594 -19.93 -11.56 28.00
N PRO A 595 -20.30 -11.62 29.30
CA PRO A 595 -20.07 -12.79 30.13
C PRO A 595 -20.80 -14.07 29.69
N GLN A 596 -21.90 -13.94 28.96
CA GLN A 596 -22.72 -15.05 28.48
C GLN A 596 -22.27 -15.56 27.11
N THR A 597 -21.93 -14.64 26.19
CA THR A 597 -21.60 -15.00 24.80
C THR A 597 -20.10 -15.00 24.51
N GLY A 598 -19.27 -14.43 25.38
CA GLY A 598 -17.83 -14.27 25.20
C GLY A 598 -17.43 -13.30 24.08
N ARG A 599 -18.40 -12.65 23.42
CA ARG A 599 -18.17 -11.74 22.30
C ARG A 599 -17.82 -10.33 22.79
N PRO A 600 -16.96 -9.58 22.08
CA PRO A 600 -16.74 -8.16 22.34
C PRO A 600 -18.05 -7.36 22.30
N ILE A 601 -18.18 -6.38 23.19
CA ILE A 601 -19.28 -5.40 23.22
C ILE A 601 -18.74 -4.08 22.65
N PRO A 602 -19.02 -3.76 21.38
CA PRO A 602 -18.52 -2.53 20.76
C PRO A 602 -18.89 -1.29 21.57
N ARG A 603 -17.95 -0.35 21.68
CA ARG A 603 -18.22 0.95 22.27
C ARG A 603 -19.13 1.78 21.37
N VAL A 604 -18.98 1.64 20.05
CA VAL A 604 -19.82 2.34 19.08
C VAL A 604 -21.20 1.69 18.94
N TYR A 605 -22.27 2.49 18.99
CA TYR A 605 -23.64 2.03 18.75
C TYR A 605 -24.42 3.04 17.90
N LYS A 606 -25.37 2.55 17.10
CA LYS A 606 -26.11 3.35 16.13
C LYS A 606 -27.34 3.98 16.75
N LEU A 607 -27.47 5.30 16.61
CA LEU A 607 -28.62 6.05 17.12
C LEU A 607 -29.91 5.68 16.40
N GLU A 608 -29.86 5.48 15.09
CA GLU A 608 -31.03 5.11 14.29
C GLU A 608 -31.61 3.74 14.69
N GLU A 609 -30.78 2.81 15.17
CA GLU A 609 -31.20 1.50 15.67
C GLU A 609 -31.86 1.61 17.07
N GLN A 610 -31.74 2.76 17.74
CA GLN A 610 -32.36 3.05 19.03
C GLN A 610 -33.63 3.90 18.90
N GLY A 611 -34.09 4.19 17.68
CA GLY A 611 -35.26 5.05 17.44
C GLY A 611 -35.00 6.53 17.72
N TYR A 612 -33.73 6.97 17.67
CA TYR A 612 -33.38 8.38 17.84
C TYR A 612 -33.88 9.22 16.66
N ASP A 613 -34.59 10.32 16.94
CA ASP A 613 -35.06 11.26 15.93
C ASP A 613 -34.27 12.59 15.95
N PRO A 614 -33.33 12.79 15.01
CA PRO A 614 -32.47 13.97 14.96
C PRO A 614 -33.12 15.20 14.32
N VAL A 615 -34.33 15.08 13.75
CA VAL A 615 -34.86 16.08 12.83
C VAL A 615 -35.54 17.24 13.57
N ILE A 616 -35.13 18.47 13.28
CA ILE A 616 -35.87 19.69 13.62
C ILE A 616 -36.55 20.19 12.34
N ALA A 617 -37.86 20.00 12.28
CA ALA A 617 -38.69 20.31 11.12
C ALA A 617 -39.37 21.68 11.25
N PRO A 618 -39.73 22.33 10.13
CA PRO A 618 -40.56 23.54 10.15
C PRO A 618 -41.87 23.31 10.90
N GLY A 619 -42.24 24.26 11.77
CA GLY A 619 -43.50 24.21 12.54
C GLY A 619 -43.41 23.52 13.90
N MET A 620 -42.25 22.98 14.29
CA MET A 620 -42.00 22.54 15.68
C MET A 620 -42.02 23.73 16.65
N SER A 621 -42.56 23.51 17.84
CA SER A 621 -42.56 24.46 18.94
C SER A 621 -41.18 24.60 19.61
N ASP A 622 -40.95 25.72 20.28
CA ASP A 622 -39.70 25.96 21.04
C ASP A 622 -39.42 24.88 22.09
N ALA A 623 -40.48 24.29 22.66
CA ALA A 623 -40.36 23.20 23.63
C ALA A 623 -39.83 21.90 22.99
N GLU A 624 -40.38 21.51 21.84
CA GLU A 624 -39.93 20.33 21.08
C GLU A 624 -38.49 20.50 20.58
N ILE A 625 -38.14 21.71 20.12
CA ILE A 625 -36.78 22.05 19.71
C ILE A 625 -35.82 21.94 20.90
N SER A 626 -36.20 22.50 22.05
CA SER A 626 -35.39 22.45 23.27
C SER A 626 -35.16 21.01 23.74
N GLU A 627 -36.18 20.15 23.68
CA GLU A 627 -36.06 18.73 24.01
C GLU A 627 -35.07 18.01 23.08
N LYS A 628 -35.16 18.24 21.76
CA LYS A 628 -34.21 17.68 20.79
C LYS A 628 -32.78 18.15 21.05
N LEU A 629 -32.59 19.43 21.36
CA LEU A 629 -31.28 19.98 21.70
C LEU A 629 -30.73 19.38 23.00
N ASN A 630 -31.54 19.21 24.04
CA ASN A 630 -31.11 18.55 25.27
C ASN A 630 -30.69 17.10 25.00
N THR A 631 -31.47 16.36 24.21
CA THR A 631 -31.15 14.99 23.84
C THR A 631 -29.87 14.92 22.99
N PHE A 632 -29.64 15.87 22.09
CA PHE A 632 -28.37 16.01 21.37
C PHE A 632 -27.20 16.17 22.34
N ILE A 633 -27.31 17.06 23.33
CA ILE A 633 -26.25 17.35 24.32
C ILE A 633 -25.90 16.07 25.09
N GLU A 634 -26.91 15.34 25.56
CA GLU A 634 -26.73 14.06 26.25
C GLU A 634 -25.96 13.05 25.38
N LYS A 635 -26.40 12.84 24.14
CA LYS A 635 -25.74 11.92 23.20
C LYS A 635 -24.33 12.37 22.81
N ALA A 636 -24.11 13.67 22.63
CA ALA A 636 -22.80 14.19 22.27
C ALA A 636 -21.75 14.01 23.40
N LEU A 637 -22.19 13.94 24.67
CA LEU A 637 -21.33 13.71 25.85
C LEU A 637 -20.98 12.25 26.08
N GLU A 638 -21.78 11.31 25.57
CA GLU A 638 -21.52 9.88 25.73
C GLU A 638 -20.14 9.51 25.14
N TRP A 639 -19.25 9.04 26.02
CA TRP A 639 -17.91 8.58 25.67
C TRP A 639 -17.43 7.52 26.66
N GLY A 640 -16.54 6.64 26.20
CA GLY A 640 -16.00 5.54 26.98
C GLY A 640 -16.71 4.26 26.58
N ASP A 641 -17.48 3.68 27.48
CA ASP A 641 -18.14 2.39 27.29
C ASP A 641 -19.25 2.39 26.23
N ARG A 642 -19.82 3.56 25.95
CA ARG A 642 -20.81 3.76 24.91
C ARG A 642 -20.50 5.06 24.16
N ILE A 643 -20.50 4.99 22.84
CA ILE A 643 -20.17 6.07 21.93
C ILE A 643 -21.22 6.05 20.81
N PRO A 644 -22.14 7.03 20.78
CA PRO A 644 -23.15 7.07 19.73
C PRO A 644 -22.55 7.45 18.39
N ILE A 645 -22.94 6.71 17.35
CA ILE A 645 -22.73 7.04 15.94
C ILE A 645 -24.11 7.16 15.27
N GLY A 646 -24.21 8.00 14.25
CA GLY A 646 -25.45 8.32 13.56
C GLY A 646 -25.57 9.82 13.29
N VAL A 647 -26.72 10.24 12.76
CA VAL A 647 -27.07 11.66 12.69
C VAL A 647 -27.57 12.08 14.08
N LEU A 648 -26.92 13.08 14.67
CA LEU A 648 -27.31 13.62 15.97
C LEU A 648 -28.24 14.83 15.80
N LEU A 649 -28.07 15.61 14.75
CA LEU A 649 -28.91 16.78 14.47
C LEU A 649 -29.12 16.93 12.98
N LYS A 650 -30.36 17.19 12.58
CA LYS A 650 -30.72 17.64 11.23
C LYS A 650 -31.77 18.73 11.32
N ASN A 651 -31.35 19.99 11.25
CA ASN A 651 -32.23 21.16 11.30
C ASN A 651 -32.56 21.66 9.88
N GLU A 652 -33.83 21.55 9.49
CA GLU A 652 -34.33 21.93 8.17
C GLU A 652 -34.99 23.32 8.16
N THR A 653 -34.95 24.05 9.29
CA THR A 653 -35.61 25.36 9.44
C THR A 653 -34.72 26.54 9.04
N VAL A 654 -33.42 26.32 8.89
CA VAL A 654 -32.44 27.39 8.66
C VAL A 654 -32.09 27.45 7.18
N PRO A 655 -32.35 28.58 6.48
CA PRO A 655 -32.05 28.69 5.06
C PRO A 655 -30.54 28.60 4.80
N SER A 656 -30.14 28.02 3.67
CA SER A 656 -28.73 27.97 3.24
C SER A 656 -28.21 29.36 2.89
N TYR A 657 -26.89 29.53 2.88
CA TYR A 657 -26.30 30.84 2.55
C TYR A 657 -26.66 31.28 1.12
N GLU A 658 -26.75 30.32 0.21
CA GLU A 658 -27.15 30.48 -1.18
C GLU A 658 -28.58 31.00 -1.32
N GLU A 659 -29.51 30.53 -0.49
CA GLU A 659 -30.88 31.06 -0.43
C GLU A 659 -30.92 32.49 0.09
N ARG A 660 -30.13 32.80 1.12
CA ARG A 660 -30.00 34.16 1.66
C ARG A 660 -29.39 35.12 0.64
N ILE A 661 -28.42 34.66 -0.17
CA ILE A 661 -27.87 35.44 -1.29
C ILE A 661 -28.95 35.67 -2.35
N ALA A 662 -29.71 34.64 -2.73
CA ALA A 662 -30.76 34.74 -3.74
C ALA A 662 -31.85 35.76 -3.38
N GLN A 663 -32.11 35.97 -2.09
CA GLN A 663 -33.01 37.04 -1.61
C GLN A 663 -32.49 38.46 -1.91
N ARG A 664 -31.16 38.64 -2.00
CA ARG A 664 -30.51 39.93 -2.32
C ARG A 664 -30.12 40.07 -3.78
N ILE A 665 -29.79 38.95 -4.42
CA ILE A 665 -29.34 38.85 -5.81
C ILE A 665 -30.25 37.82 -6.49
N PRO A 666 -31.44 38.23 -7.01
CA PRO A 666 -32.46 37.29 -7.50
C PRO A 666 -31.96 36.35 -8.60
N PHE A 667 -31.04 36.81 -9.45
CA PHE A 667 -30.46 36.02 -10.55
C PHE A 667 -29.30 35.10 -10.12
N TYR A 668 -28.92 35.05 -8.82
CA TYR A 668 -27.75 34.28 -8.35
C TYR A 668 -27.80 32.79 -8.72
N ARG A 669 -28.99 32.16 -8.65
CA ARG A 669 -29.14 30.74 -8.99
C ARG A 669 -29.09 30.48 -10.49
N GLU A 670 -29.56 31.42 -11.30
CA GLU A 670 -29.60 31.30 -12.76
C GLU A 670 -28.25 31.62 -13.39
N THR A 671 -27.62 32.72 -12.94
CA THR A 671 -26.35 33.24 -13.45
C THR A 671 -25.36 33.49 -12.29
N PRO A 672 -24.91 32.42 -11.59
CA PRO A 672 -23.93 32.52 -10.52
C PRO A 672 -22.60 33.09 -11.05
N PRO A 673 -21.70 33.59 -10.18
CA PRO A 673 -20.45 34.24 -10.59
C PRO A 673 -19.64 33.45 -11.63
N ALA A 674 -19.54 32.13 -11.49
CA ALA A 674 -18.77 31.28 -12.43
C ALA A 674 -19.41 31.13 -13.83
N LYS A 675 -20.68 31.54 -14.00
CA LYS A 675 -21.42 31.47 -15.27
C LYS A 675 -21.61 32.85 -15.94
N GLN A 676 -21.22 33.93 -15.28
CA GLN A 676 -21.41 35.28 -15.82
C GLN A 676 -20.45 35.56 -16.97
N THR A 677 -20.97 36.16 -18.05
CA THR A 677 -20.14 36.66 -19.15
C THR A 677 -19.59 38.03 -18.75
N ILE A 678 -18.30 38.08 -18.41
CA ILE A 678 -17.63 39.30 -17.92
C ILE A 678 -16.99 40.15 -19.03
N ALA A 679 -16.85 39.60 -20.23
CA ALA A 679 -16.26 40.29 -21.38
C ALA A 679 -16.94 39.86 -22.69
N ASP A 680 -16.97 40.77 -23.67
CA ASP A 680 -17.46 40.49 -25.02
C ASP A 680 -16.43 39.72 -25.87
N SER A 681 -16.78 39.43 -27.13
CA SER A 681 -15.89 38.73 -28.07
C SER A 681 -14.60 39.50 -28.42
N GLN A 682 -14.50 40.77 -28.04
CA GLN A 682 -13.33 41.63 -28.22
C GLN A 682 -12.54 41.82 -26.92
N GLY A 683 -12.94 41.16 -25.83
CA GLY A 683 -12.29 41.27 -24.52
C GLY A 683 -12.64 42.54 -23.74
N ARG A 684 -13.67 43.29 -24.16
CA ARG A 684 -14.13 44.49 -23.45
C ARG A 684 -15.07 44.09 -22.30
N PRO A 685 -15.00 44.73 -21.12
CA PRO A 685 -15.90 44.43 -20.01
C PRO A 685 -17.37 44.61 -20.40
N THR A 686 -18.23 43.67 -19.99
CA THR A 686 -19.70 43.76 -20.20
C THR A 686 -20.40 44.57 -19.12
N ILE A 687 -19.69 44.94 -18.05
CA ILE A 687 -20.27 45.68 -16.93
C ILE A 687 -20.52 47.15 -17.32
N ASP A 688 -21.78 47.57 -17.20
CA ASP A 688 -22.16 48.96 -17.37
C ASP A 688 -22.09 49.71 -16.03
N LEU A 689 -21.13 50.62 -15.91
CA LEU A 689 -20.93 51.46 -14.74
C LEU A 689 -21.54 52.86 -14.88
N THR A 690 -22.28 53.13 -15.97
CA THR A 690 -22.83 54.47 -16.27
C THR A 690 -23.67 55.00 -15.12
N LYS A 691 -24.59 54.19 -14.60
CA LYS A 691 -25.45 54.55 -13.46
C LYS A 691 -24.64 54.86 -12.20
N PHE A 692 -23.59 54.08 -11.92
CA PHE A 692 -22.73 54.31 -10.76
C PHE A 692 -21.96 55.64 -10.89
N PHE A 693 -21.48 55.97 -12.09
CA PHE A 693 -20.83 57.25 -12.34
C PHE A 693 -21.80 58.44 -12.29
N GLU A 694 -23.06 58.27 -12.67
CA GLU A 694 -24.09 59.30 -12.52
C GLU A 694 -24.37 59.62 -11.05
N GLU A 695 -24.41 58.61 -10.17
CA GLU A 695 -24.60 58.79 -8.72
C GLU A 695 -23.41 59.48 -8.04
N LEU A 696 -22.20 59.39 -8.61
CA LEU A 696 -20.99 60.02 -8.09
C LEU A 696 -20.77 61.47 -8.57
N LYS A 697 -21.60 61.97 -9.50
CA LYS A 697 -21.50 63.37 -9.93
C LYS A 697 -22.01 64.27 -8.79
N VAL A 698 -21.07 64.91 -8.10
CA VAL A 698 -21.38 66.05 -7.22
C VAL A 698 -21.89 67.18 -8.11
N THR A 699 -23.08 67.67 -7.82
CA THR A 699 -23.72 68.79 -8.54
C THR A 699 -23.02 70.11 -8.27
#